data_AF-A0A8J8CC48-F1
#
_entry.id   AF-A0A8J8CC48-F1
#
_cell.length_a   1.000
_cell.length_b   1.000
_cell.length_c   1.000
_cell.angle_alpha   90.00
_cell.angle_beta   90.00
_cell.angle_gamma   90.00
#
_symmetry.space_group_name_H-M   'P 1'
#
loop_
_entity.id
_entity.type
_entity.pdbx_description
1 polymer ?
#
loop_
_entity_poly.entity_id
_entity_poly.type
_entity_poly.pdbx_seq_one_letter_code
_entity_poly.pdbx_strand_id
1 'polypeptide(L)'
;MPAGYASLQNPLAAAGAGGSAPSSKFQTIPNTAASGYSQISNLSNGTTIPFTVYVPLTNMSLINYYSNAISTPGSPLYRHFMTSSRISSLFTNSKAYQSTLNYLSAHGFTVVTQSMNSVIVATGTVKQIKEYLGLSLGLYSNGKSAYYNAYGTPLIPGVDFYASNLTASLFSHPSTMVNQTLIDGMRKVTQQVNPLFSIEPYPATALQTVYNTTGLYSNGINGTGQTIGILDFFGDPYIAQELSYFDSIYGLQAPPALNVIPIGPYNPALGLATGWAGEISLDVESSHTMAPNAAIDLYIANGNLPLVVPISTIVSDAAVNSLSQSFSIPESTLANFPALATFYNVILPDFFYQLGAIEGITFSASTGDAGGSGYSSGPLGTPGYPSTSPFVTALGGTTTYLTFNGNAVSSFNQTAWSNYGFVPNFVNYGGSTGGISMLEPLPWYQQNLPVISHGPYTVGRMVPDVSLEASVFPGMVYVFPGNQAGISGGTSEASPLFAGLMALLGQYEGGRVGLINPALYQLASNPSVYSKTFDPITVGYNIPWTAGKGYNLVTGLGAINMGALAYYFKKMTVTAPPPTLSIKVTPQNSTGSLPFEFPQGTTITVNATVMSSVGSVTSGSFNASLNSLNGQVASTTLKLNKTTLTWEGNLTVPIMPYDTGISDVVVSGSNSSGVSGIGMAEAYLGYYASILNVFSTGSYIFNTTVAGPTSVIAMQSWITNGTTVDAPLGLFPLSYSILDKSNPVMSNGYALAGPQIILPFNSTLGVNEGTITGTYPAGPILFVGIASYLYMPVTNGVGLQQSFILGPQGVEPGSVAAGQNIYVVPFLSMPYNLFNFNAFIGSNVTFSIVNSTGVIFSQVTVPSFGSPTPFSELPVPSTTPPGLYTILISSVYNRFSGSSVTGSFYGQILVTSKANVPRVSISPSVLYEGQTAIVMANITYSNGTEVQYGMYSAFLYPSDLNPEYTLVINDLATVPIPLYYSTAAKEWVGTLYLPSGNSSGSISFENGLPDWSGYYSLLVIGLAADGLPTVSNMSHDISFYLESPLIASIQNETTTLTNKLSTLQSEVTSLTQQLTNNITSLRNNISALQANISVMKTELLGVQSQLSSLQAQLNYVNTTFGVNTSHLQVEITNLQKQDSALLNKLNAEQSGLTANRSGTTNDTYLAIGAIALAAIALVVAAVSMRRKK
;
A
#
# COMPACT_ATOMS: atom_id res chain seq x y z
N MET A 1 39.79 -7.49 24.28
CA MET A 1 39.83 -8.92 23.92
C MET A 1 40.46 -9.70 25.06
N PRO A 2 39.87 -10.82 25.53
CA PRO A 2 40.62 -11.77 26.35
C PRO A 2 41.72 -12.41 25.50
N ALA A 3 42.95 -12.46 26.02
CA ALA A 3 44.16 -12.85 25.29
C ALA A 3 44.20 -14.31 24.76
N GLY A 4 43.18 -15.13 25.04
CA GLY A 4 43.12 -16.55 24.66
C GLY A 4 42.53 -16.88 23.28
N TYR A 5 41.87 -15.93 22.59
CA TYR A 5 41.17 -16.21 21.33
C TYR A 5 41.91 -15.78 20.06
N ALA A 6 43.03 -15.06 20.18
CA ALA A 6 43.85 -14.66 19.03
C ALA A 6 44.44 -15.87 18.25
N SER A 7 44.55 -17.04 18.87
CA SER A 7 45.05 -18.27 18.24
C SER A 7 44.00 -19.02 17.41
N LEU A 8 42.70 -18.69 17.53
CA LEU A 8 41.62 -19.37 16.79
C LEU A 8 41.31 -18.75 15.43
N GLN A 9 41.79 -17.54 15.14
CA GLN A 9 41.49 -16.85 13.88
C GLN A 9 42.28 -17.36 12.65
N ASN A 10 43.23 -18.30 12.78
CA ASN A 10 44.30 -18.41 11.78
C ASN A 10 44.75 -19.80 11.23
N PRO A 11 44.16 -20.98 11.51
CA PRO A 11 44.68 -22.19 10.87
C PRO A 11 44.26 -22.33 9.39
N LEU A 12 43.06 -21.88 8.99
CA LEU A 12 42.56 -22.01 7.60
C LEU A 12 43.05 -20.93 6.64
N ALA A 13 43.40 -19.75 7.15
CA ALA A 13 43.92 -18.63 6.38
C ALA A 13 45.42 -18.83 6.02
N ALA A 14 46.20 -19.45 6.92
CA ALA A 14 47.61 -19.77 6.67
C ALA A 14 47.81 -20.87 5.61
N ALA A 15 46.83 -21.77 5.43
CA ALA A 15 46.90 -22.89 4.50
C ALA A 15 46.49 -22.54 3.04
N GLY A 16 46.16 -21.28 2.72
CA GLY A 16 45.44 -20.92 1.49
C GLY A 16 46.03 -19.82 0.62
N ALA A 17 47.26 -19.35 0.84
CA ALA A 17 47.86 -18.20 0.13
C ALA A 17 48.23 -18.44 -1.36
N GLY A 18 47.59 -19.38 -2.05
CA GLY A 18 48.01 -19.87 -3.37
C GLY A 18 46.91 -20.09 -4.41
N GLY A 19 45.78 -19.40 -4.33
CA GLY A 19 44.76 -19.43 -5.38
C GLY A 19 45.14 -18.51 -6.55
N SER A 20 45.51 -19.09 -7.70
CA SER A 20 45.79 -18.35 -8.94
C SER A 20 44.57 -17.58 -9.44
N ALA A 21 44.81 -16.34 -9.91
CA ALA A 21 43.81 -15.53 -10.62
C ALA A 21 43.20 -16.29 -11.82
N PRO A 22 41.90 -16.11 -12.12
CA PRO A 22 41.31 -16.62 -13.35
C PRO A 22 42.07 -16.14 -14.60
N SER A 23 42.03 -16.97 -15.64
CA SER A 23 42.93 -16.93 -16.80
C SER A 23 42.94 -15.62 -17.60
N SER A 24 44.13 -15.28 -18.09
CA SER A 24 44.54 -14.10 -18.87
C SER A 24 44.02 -14.02 -20.32
N LYS A 25 42.76 -14.36 -20.61
CA LYS A 25 42.19 -14.17 -21.96
C LYS A 25 41.26 -12.95 -21.97
N PHE A 26 41.49 -12.05 -22.94
CA PHE A 26 40.59 -10.92 -23.22
C PHE A 26 39.23 -11.47 -23.65
N GLN A 27 38.17 -11.18 -22.90
CA GLN A 27 36.82 -11.67 -23.17
C GLN A 27 36.06 -10.65 -24.01
N THR A 28 35.58 -11.05 -25.17
CA THR A 28 34.83 -10.15 -26.06
C THR A 28 33.39 -9.99 -25.56
N ILE A 29 33.02 -8.77 -25.17
CA ILE A 29 31.64 -8.37 -24.93
C ILE A 29 30.96 -8.25 -26.30
N PRO A 30 29.84 -8.91 -26.56
CA PRO A 30 29.22 -8.89 -27.88
C PRO A 30 28.32 -7.68 -28.05
N ASN A 31 27.94 -7.45 -29.29
CA ASN A 31 26.94 -6.44 -29.60
C ASN A 31 25.54 -7.05 -29.52
N THR A 32 24.91 -6.94 -28.35
CA THR A 32 23.64 -7.61 -28.05
C THR A 32 22.59 -6.64 -27.54
N ALA A 33 21.38 -6.71 -28.12
CA ALA A 33 20.23 -5.92 -27.69
C ALA A 33 19.39 -6.69 -26.64
N ALA A 34 18.80 -5.95 -25.70
CA ALA A 34 17.76 -6.45 -24.80
C ALA A 34 16.48 -6.78 -25.59
N SER A 35 15.65 -7.67 -25.05
CA SER A 35 14.43 -8.12 -25.71
C SER A 35 13.53 -6.95 -26.13
N GLY A 36 13.16 -6.90 -27.41
CA GLY A 36 12.30 -5.85 -27.97
C GLY A 36 13.02 -4.56 -28.40
N TYR A 37 14.35 -4.49 -28.26
CA TYR A 37 15.16 -3.37 -28.73
C TYR A 37 15.97 -3.75 -29.96
N SER A 38 16.29 -2.75 -30.77
CA SER A 38 17.21 -2.88 -31.90
C SER A 38 18.27 -1.79 -31.85
N GLN A 39 19.48 -2.08 -32.31
CA GLN A 39 20.52 -1.06 -32.40
C GLN A 39 20.16 -0.07 -33.51
N ILE A 40 20.06 1.21 -33.18
CA ILE A 40 19.72 2.28 -34.13
C ILE A 40 20.97 3.05 -34.60
N SER A 41 22.01 3.11 -33.78
CA SER A 41 23.29 3.78 -34.10
C SER A 41 24.37 3.40 -33.08
N ASN A 42 25.56 4.00 -33.22
CA ASN A 42 26.53 4.08 -32.13
C ASN A 42 26.36 5.41 -31.39
N LEU A 43 26.64 5.43 -30.09
CA LEU A 43 26.70 6.69 -29.35
C LEU A 43 27.75 7.64 -29.94
N SER A 44 27.49 8.94 -29.83
CA SER A 44 28.39 9.95 -30.38
C SER A 44 29.74 9.94 -29.67
N ASN A 45 30.84 10.08 -30.43
CA ASN A 45 32.21 10.04 -29.89
C ASN A 45 32.46 11.04 -28.75
N GLY A 46 31.76 12.18 -28.74
CA GLY A 46 31.90 13.23 -27.73
C GLY A 46 31.05 13.03 -26.47
N THR A 47 30.11 12.07 -26.48
CA THR A 47 29.28 11.78 -25.30
C THR A 47 30.17 11.24 -24.19
N THR A 48 30.07 11.82 -22.99
CA THR A 48 30.73 11.32 -21.78
C THR A 48 29.75 10.42 -21.03
N ILE A 49 30.19 9.21 -20.68
CA ILE A 49 29.37 8.24 -19.94
C ILE A 49 30.14 7.69 -18.73
N PRO A 50 29.44 7.27 -17.66
CA PRO A 50 30.03 6.43 -16.63
C PRO A 50 30.19 4.99 -17.13
N PHE A 51 31.23 4.32 -16.64
CA PHE A 51 31.46 2.89 -16.76
C PHE A 51 32.04 2.33 -15.45
N THR A 52 31.82 1.04 -15.23
CA THR A 52 32.29 0.30 -14.06
C THR A 52 33.38 -0.67 -14.49
N VAL A 53 34.45 -0.78 -13.70
CA VAL A 53 35.50 -1.78 -13.82
C VAL A 53 35.48 -2.63 -12.56
N TYR A 54 35.43 -3.95 -12.74
CA TYR A 54 35.52 -4.94 -11.67
C TYR A 54 36.87 -5.65 -11.71
N VAL A 55 37.60 -5.55 -10.62
CA VAL A 55 38.84 -6.27 -10.34
C VAL A 55 38.45 -7.48 -9.49
N PRO A 56 38.61 -8.71 -10.00
CA PRO A 56 38.12 -9.91 -9.34
C PRO A 56 38.58 -10.08 -7.90
N LEU A 57 37.65 -10.46 -7.02
CA LEU A 57 37.92 -10.85 -5.65
C LEU A 57 38.82 -12.10 -5.59
N THR A 58 39.55 -12.25 -4.49
CA THR A 58 40.43 -13.38 -4.21
C THR A 58 39.89 -14.23 -3.07
N ASN A 59 40.32 -15.49 -2.97
CA ASN A 59 39.96 -16.39 -1.86
C ASN A 59 38.43 -16.61 -1.69
N MET A 60 37.69 -16.80 -2.80
CA MET A 60 36.22 -16.96 -2.79
C MET A 60 35.72 -18.02 -1.81
N SER A 61 36.36 -19.20 -1.75
CA SER A 61 36.02 -20.25 -0.77
C SER A 61 36.13 -19.81 0.69
N LEU A 62 37.00 -18.83 0.97
CA LEU A 62 37.19 -18.30 2.30
C LEU A 62 36.11 -17.25 2.64
N ILE A 63 35.60 -16.51 1.65
CA ILE A 63 34.41 -15.65 1.82
C ILE A 63 33.23 -16.51 2.28
N ASN A 64 32.91 -17.58 1.55
CA ASN A 64 31.82 -18.52 1.89
C ASN A 64 31.98 -19.16 3.28
N TYR A 65 33.21 -19.51 3.66
CA TYR A 65 33.50 -20.04 4.99
C TYR A 65 33.22 -19.00 6.09
N TYR A 66 33.72 -17.77 5.96
CA TYR A 66 33.56 -16.76 7.01
C TYR A 66 32.14 -16.22 7.07
N SER A 67 31.45 -16.03 5.93
CA SER A 67 30.04 -15.60 5.91
C SER A 67 29.16 -16.62 6.63
N ASN A 68 29.37 -17.92 6.40
CA ASN A 68 28.67 -18.98 7.12
C ASN A 68 29.06 -19.04 8.61
N ALA A 69 30.36 -19.07 8.91
CA ALA A 69 30.86 -19.28 10.27
C ALA A 69 30.62 -18.07 11.20
N ILE A 70 30.66 -16.85 10.70
CA ILE A 70 30.39 -15.64 11.51
C ILE A 70 28.89 -15.47 11.78
N SER A 71 28.04 -16.00 10.90
CA SER A 71 26.58 -15.80 10.97
C SER A 71 25.84 -16.96 11.63
N THR A 72 26.48 -18.12 11.81
CA THR A 72 25.83 -19.32 12.36
C THR A 72 26.02 -19.41 13.88
N PRO A 73 24.96 -19.29 14.69
CA PRO A 73 25.08 -19.49 16.12
C PRO A 73 25.49 -20.95 16.40
N GLY A 74 26.48 -21.13 17.28
CA GLY A 74 27.16 -22.42 17.39
C GLY A 74 28.63 -22.37 16.99
N SER A 75 28.93 -21.56 15.98
CA SER A 75 30.28 -21.41 15.48
C SER A 75 31.17 -20.66 16.48
N PRO A 76 32.45 -21.06 16.65
CA PRO A 76 33.44 -20.28 17.40
C PRO A 76 33.70 -18.88 16.82
N LEU A 77 33.31 -18.63 15.58
CA LEU A 77 33.46 -17.33 14.91
C LEU A 77 32.17 -16.51 14.93
N TYR A 78 31.09 -17.01 15.54
CA TYR A 78 29.79 -16.32 15.55
C TYR A 78 29.93 -14.90 16.10
N ARG A 79 29.54 -13.90 15.29
CA ARG A 79 29.65 -12.46 15.58
C ARG A 79 31.06 -11.93 15.85
N HIS A 80 32.10 -12.67 15.47
CA HIS A 80 33.48 -12.20 15.45
C HIS A 80 33.81 -11.54 14.10
N PHE A 81 33.21 -10.37 13.87
CA PHE A 81 33.34 -9.62 12.62
C PHE A 81 34.76 -9.17 12.31
N MET A 82 35.06 -9.03 11.01
CA MET A 82 36.35 -8.53 10.53
C MET A 82 36.32 -7.02 10.30
N THR A 83 37.47 -6.39 10.47
CA THR A 83 37.69 -5.01 10.04
C THR A 83 37.81 -4.93 8.52
N SER A 84 37.40 -3.83 7.90
CA SER A 84 37.51 -3.61 6.45
C SER A 84 38.95 -3.76 5.93
N SER A 85 39.97 -3.32 6.69
CA SER A 85 41.39 -3.54 6.31
C SER A 85 41.75 -5.03 6.18
N ARG A 86 41.25 -5.86 7.10
CA ARG A 86 41.45 -7.32 7.06
C ARG A 86 40.73 -7.93 5.86
N ILE A 87 39.48 -7.53 5.61
CA ILE A 87 38.69 -7.94 4.45
C ILE A 87 39.44 -7.59 3.16
N SER A 88 39.88 -6.35 2.98
CA SER A 88 40.65 -5.94 1.80
C SER A 88 41.92 -6.78 1.64
N SER A 89 42.67 -7.05 2.72
CA SER A 89 43.91 -7.84 2.64
C SER A 89 43.70 -9.31 2.23
N LEU A 90 42.55 -9.89 2.53
CA LEU A 90 42.26 -11.29 2.27
C LEU A 90 41.55 -11.51 0.93
N PHE A 91 40.68 -10.59 0.53
CA PHE A 91 39.70 -10.84 -0.52
C PHE A 91 39.87 -9.96 -1.76
N THR A 92 40.87 -9.08 -1.80
CA THR A 92 41.04 -8.12 -2.90
C THR A 92 42.45 -8.21 -3.51
N ASN A 93 42.57 -7.87 -4.79
CA ASN A 93 43.86 -7.80 -5.49
C ASN A 93 44.32 -6.34 -5.62
N SER A 94 44.89 -5.79 -4.55
CA SER A 94 45.30 -4.37 -4.51
C SER A 94 46.32 -4.00 -5.60
N LYS A 95 47.14 -4.95 -6.06
CA LYS A 95 48.12 -4.70 -7.14
C LYS A 95 47.44 -4.52 -8.49
N ALA A 96 46.51 -5.41 -8.85
CA ALA A 96 45.74 -5.30 -10.09
C ALA A 96 44.84 -4.04 -10.06
N TYR A 97 44.23 -3.76 -8.92
CA TYR A 97 43.44 -2.57 -8.69
C TYR A 97 44.24 -1.27 -8.89
N GLN A 98 45.39 -1.13 -8.23
CA GLN A 98 46.22 0.08 -8.41
C GLN A 98 46.75 0.22 -9.83
N SER A 99 47.08 -0.89 -10.50
CA SER A 99 47.49 -0.88 -11.90
C SER A 99 46.37 -0.37 -12.82
N THR A 100 45.14 -0.77 -12.53
CA THR A 100 43.94 -0.33 -13.25
C THR A 100 43.66 1.16 -13.02
N LEU A 101 43.69 1.63 -11.78
CA LEU A 101 43.55 3.06 -11.46
C LEU A 101 44.60 3.94 -12.17
N ASN A 102 45.86 3.50 -12.14
CA ASN A 102 46.95 4.21 -12.81
C ASN A 102 46.74 4.24 -14.33
N TYR A 103 46.29 3.12 -14.92
CA TYR A 103 45.98 3.05 -16.35
C TYR A 103 44.85 4.01 -16.73
N LEU A 104 43.75 4.03 -15.97
CA LEU A 104 42.62 4.92 -16.23
C LEU A 104 43.03 6.39 -16.14
N SER A 105 43.79 6.74 -15.08
CA SER A 105 44.28 8.11 -14.88
C SER A 105 45.24 8.57 -15.99
N ALA A 106 46.15 7.68 -16.43
CA ALA A 106 47.10 7.99 -17.49
C ALA A 106 46.45 8.28 -18.86
N HIS A 107 45.23 7.79 -19.08
CA HIS A 107 44.46 8.00 -20.31
C HIS A 107 43.34 9.05 -20.17
N GLY A 108 43.36 9.82 -19.08
CA GLY A 108 42.46 10.96 -18.87
C GLY A 108 41.02 10.57 -18.56
N PHE A 109 40.78 9.35 -18.05
CA PHE A 109 39.50 9.01 -17.44
C PHE A 109 39.40 9.66 -16.05
N THR A 110 38.20 10.09 -15.68
CA THR A 110 37.93 10.64 -14.34
C THR A 110 37.33 9.56 -13.46
N VAL A 111 38.00 9.19 -12.38
CA VAL A 111 37.45 8.25 -11.38
C VAL A 111 36.40 8.98 -10.55
N VAL A 112 35.18 8.45 -10.51
CA VAL A 112 34.02 9.03 -9.81
C VAL A 112 33.81 8.37 -8.45
N THR A 113 33.89 7.04 -8.41
CA THR A 113 33.70 6.26 -7.19
C THR A 113 34.66 5.08 -7.21
N GLN A 114 35.12 4.66 -6.04
CA GLN A 114 35.99 3.51 -5.88
C GLN A 114 35.66 2.80 -4.57
N SER A 115 35.64 1.48 -4.59
CA SER A 115 35.22 0.70 -3.43
C SER A 115 35.95 -0.63 -3.34
N MET A 116 36.25 -1.05 -2.11
CA MET A 116 36.76 -2.38 -1.77
C MET A 116 38.03 -2.81 -2.53
N ASN A 117 38.85 -1.89 -3.06
CA ASN A 117 39.96 -2.22 -3.97
C ASN A 117 39.56 -3.22 -5.09
N SER A 118 38.29 -3.17 -5.51
CA SER A 118 37.70 -4.17 -6.40
C SER A 118 36.78 -3.51 -7.43
N VAL A 119 36.02 -2.49 -7.07
CA VAL A 119 35.10 -1.81 -8.00
C VAL A 119 35.55 -0.37 -8.21
N ILE A 120 35.59 0.05 -9.48
CA ILE A 120 35.96 1.41 -9.90
C ILE A 120 34.88 1.92 -10.85
N VAL A 121 34.29 3.07 -10.54
CA VAL A 121 33.45 3.82 -11.48
C VAL A 121 34.26 4.97 -12.03
N ALA A 122 34.35 5.06 -13.35
CA ALA A 122 35.02 6.17 -14.03
C ALA A 122 34.15 6.72 -15.17
N THR A 123 34.41 7.95 -15.57
CA THR A 123 33.78 8.60 -16.72
C THR A 123 34.80 8.92 -17.80
N GLY A 124 34.39 8.76 -19.06
CA GLY A 124 35.16 9.15 -20.23
C GLY A 124 34.28 9.34 -21.45
N THR A 125 34.84 9.99 -22.48
CA THR A 125 34.16 10.10 -23.76
C THR A 125 34.07 8.75 -24.45
N VAL A 126 33.03 8.51 -25.25
CA VAL A 126 32.89 7.29 -26.08
C VAL A 126 34.15 7.06 -26.94
N LYS A 127 34.78 8.14 -27.42
CA LYS A 127 36.08 8.07 -28.11
C LYS A 127 37.18 7.46 -27.23
N GLN A 128 37.37 7.96 -26.01
CA GLN A 128 38.37 7.43 -25.07
C GLN A 128 38.11 5.96 -24.73
N ILE A 129 36.85 5.59 -24.49
CA ILE A 129 36.46 4.20 -24.18
C ILE A 129 36.83 3.28 -25.35
N LYS A 130 36.57 3.70 -26.59
CA LYS A 130 36.96 2.93 -27.78
C LYS A 130 38.47 2.82 -27.94
N GLU A 131 39.20 3.93 -27.85
CA GLU A 131 40.64 3.99 -28.09
C GLU A 131 41.47 3.28 -27.00
N TYR A 132 41.07 3.40 -25.74
CA TYR A 132 41.90 2.97 -24.61
C TYR A 132 41.32 1.79 -23.82
N LEU A 133 40.03 1.48 -23.96
CA LEU A 133 39.42 0.30 -23.34
C LEU A 133 39.02 -0.76 -24.38
N GLY A 134 39.03 -0.46 -25.68
CA GLY A 134 38.69 -1.40 -26.75
C GLY A 134 37.19 -1.65 -26.94
N LEU A 135 36.35 -0.83 -26.31
CA LEU A 135 34.89 -1.00 -26.28
C LEU A 135 34.18 0.07 -27.13
N SER A 136 33.29 -0.38 -28.01
CA SER A 136 32.34 0.48 -28.73
C SER A 136 31.01 0.55 -27.98
N LEU A 137 30.26 1.64 -28.16
CA LEU A 137 28.98 1.87 -27.48
C LEU A 137 27.83 1.93 -28.49
N GLY A 138 26.95 0.93 -28.46
CA GLY A 138 25.73 0.89 -29.27
C GLY A 138 24.60 1.65 -28.59
N LEU A 139 23.76 2.33 -29.36
CA LEU A 139 22.49 2.93 -28.92
C LEU A 139 21.34 2.06 -29.45
N TYR A 140 20.48 1.61 -28.54
CA TYR A 140 19.38 0.69 -28.81
C TYR A 140 18.05 1.35 -28.48
N SER A 141 17.02 1.12 -29.30
CA SER A 141 15.68 1.65 -29.07
C SER A 141 14.58 0.68 -29.50
N ASN A 142 13.44 0.79 -28.81
CA ASN A 142 12.16 0.15 -29.15
C ASN A 142 11.11 1.18 -29.63
N GLY A 143 11.52 2.42 -29.93
CA GLY A 143 10.65 3.52 -30.33
C GLY A 143 9.98 4.29 -29.19
N LYS A 144 9.94 3.74 -27.96
CA LYS A 144 9.41 4.42 -26.76
C LYS A 144 10.51 4.87 -25.80
N SER A 145 11.57 4.09 -25.74
CA SER A 145 12.70 4.26 -24.82
C SER A 145 13.99 3.88 -25.55
N ALA A 146 15.12 4.31 -24.99
CA ALA A 146 16.44 4.00 -25.54
C ALA A 146 17.45 3.81 -24.41
N TYR A 147 18.42 2.93 -24.65
CA TYR A 147 19.54 2.68 -23.76
C TYR A 147 20.81 2.48 -24.58
N TYR A 148 21.98 2.64 -23.97
CA TYR A 148 23.26 2.30 -24.56
C TYR A 148 23.88 1.10 -23.86
N ASN A 149 24.69 0.34 -24.60
CA ASN A 149 25.48 -0.77 -24.04
C ASN A 149 26.81 -0.90 -24.77
N ALA A 150 27.85 -1.26 -24.02
CA ALA A 150 29.18 -1.49 -24.56
C ALA A 150 29.35 -2.89 -25.15
N TYR A 151 30.19 -2.97 -26.18
CA TYR A 151 30.59 -4.20 -26.84
C TYR A 151 32.00 -4.07 -27.42
N GLY A 152 32.73 -5.18 -27.57
CA GLY A 152 34.12 -5.23 -28.02
C GLY A 152 35.00 -6.04 -27.07
N THR A 153 36.30 -6.04 -27.32
CA THR A 153 37.28 -6.77 -26.52
C THR A 153 38.01 -5.78 -25.60
N PRO A 154 37.89 -5.89 -24.27
CA PRO A 154 38.60 -5.05 -23.32
C PRO A 154 40.12 -5.07 -23.54
N LEU A 155 40.81 -3.95 -23.31
CA LEU A 155 42.27 -3.86 -23.43
C LEU A 155 43.04 -4.04 -22.11
N ILE A 156 42.36 -3.95 -20.96
CA ILE A 156 43.00 -4.15 -19.65
C ILE A 156 42.88 -5.63 -19.24
N PRO A 157 43.99 -6.36 -19.05
CA PRO A 157 43.93 -7.77 -18.67
C PRO A 157 43.55 -7.96 -17.19
N GLY A 158 42.76 -8.98 -16.90
CA GLY A 158 42.44 -9.41 -15.54
C GLY A 158 41.40 -8.55 -14.82
N VAL A 159 40.62 -7.76 -15.56
CA VAL A 159 39.49 -6.97 -15.06
C VAL A 159 38.31 -7.09 -16.02
N ASP A 160 37.09 -6.92 -15.49
CA ASP A 160 35.86 -6.92 -16.25
C ASP A 160 35.26 -5.51 -16.33
N PHE A 161 34.45 -5.26 -17.36
CA PHE A 161 33.85 -3.94 -17.62
C PHE A 161 32.34 -4.03 -17.75
N TYR A 162 31.65 -3.03 -17.19
CA TYR A 162 30.22 -2.79 -17.42
C TYR A 162 29.99 -1.33 -17.81
N ALA A 163 29.45 -1.09 -19.00
CA ALA A 163 29.16 0.25 -19.50
C ALA A 163 27.81 0.24 -20.23
N SER A 164 26.76 0.45 -19.44
CA SER A 164 25.37 0.47 -19.91
C SER A 164 24.54 1.33 -18.97
N ASN A 165 23.48 1.96 -19.50
CA ASN A 165 22.44 2.58 -18.66
C ASN A 165 21.17 1.74 -18.57
N LEU A 166 21.21 0.50 -19.06
CA LEU A 166 20.08 -0.42 -19.01
C LEU A 166 19.67 -0.77 -17.57
N THR A 167 20.59 -0.69 -16.61
CA THR A 167 20.27 -0.89 -15.19
C THR A 167 19.21 0.10 -14.67
N ALA A 168 19.10 1.30 -15.26
CA ALA A 168 18.09 2.26 -14.83
C ALA A 168 16.65 1.75 -14.99
N SER A 169 16.40 0.79 -15.89
CA SER A 169 15.09 0.13 -16.00
C SER A 169 14.85 -0.95 -14.96
N LEU A 170 15.90 -1.49 -14.32
CA LEU A 170 15.75 -2.42 -13.19
C LEU A 170 15.36 -1.67 -11.90
N PHE A 171 15.79 -0.41 -11.78
CA PHE A 171 15.52 0.47 -10.63
C PHE A 171 14.48 1.55 -10.93
N SER A 172 13.72 1.40 -12.01
CA SER A 172 12.60 2.29 -12.26
C SER A 172 11.55 2.04 -11.19
N HIS A 173 11.27 3.06 -10.38
CA HIS A 173 10.25 2.98 -9.34
C HIS A 173 8.86 3.18 -9.96
N PRO A 174 7.90 2.26 -9.74
CA PRO A 174 6.51 2.51 -10.10
C PRO A 174 5.97 3.59 -9.16
N SER A 175 5.32 4.65 -9.66
CA SER A 175 4.79 5.72 -8.79
C SER A 175 3.74 5.19 -7.79
N THR A 176 4.17 4.81 -6.59
CA THR A 176 3.31 4.32 -5.49
C THR A 176 2.79 5.45 -4.61
N MET A 177 3.33 6.67 -4.76
CA MET A 177 2.87 7.83 -4.01
C MET A 177 1.44 8.22 -4.41
N VAL A 178 0.47 7.78 -3.60
CA VAL A 178 -0.94 8.13 -3.71
C VAL A 178 -1.18 9.52 -3.12
N ASN A 179 -0.92 10.56 -3.91
CA ASN A 179 -1.30 11.94 -3.56
C ASN A 179 -2.72 12.26 -4.04
N GLN A 180 -3.34 13.35 -3.57
CA GLN A 180 -4.71 13.72 -3.95
C GLN A 180 -4.91 13.80 -5.47
N THR A 181 -3.90 14.27 -6.22
CA THR A 181 -3.95 14.35 -7.69
C THR A 181 -3.86 12.96 -8.36
N LEU A 182 -3.09 12.03 -7.80
CA LEU A 182 -3.05 10.63 -8.23
C LEU A 182 -4.32 9.90 -7.80
N ILE A 183 -4.88 10.18 -6.63
CA ILE A 183 -6.22 9.71 -6.25
C ILE A 183 -7.24 10.21 -7.26
N ASP A 184 -7.20 11.47 -7.68
CA ASP A 184 -8.11 12.03 -8.68
C ASP A 184 -7.85 11.46 -10.10
N GLY A 185 -6.59 11.14 -10.42
CA GLY A 185 -6.19 10.47 -11.67
C GLY A 185 -6.55 8.98 -11.71
N MET A 186 -6.33 8.28 -10.60
CA MET A 186 -6.80 6.91 -10.36
C MET A 186 -8.31 6.91 -10.39
N ARG A 187 -9.01 7.80 -9.68
CA ARG A 187 -10.47 8.01 -9.77
C ARG A 187 -10.93 8.20 -11.22
N LYS A 188 -10.18 8.87 -12.10
CA LYS A 188 -10.54 8.98 -13.52
C LYS A 188 -10.35 7.68 -14.31
N VAL A 189 -9.37 6.85 -13.95
CA VAL A 189 -9.12 5.52 -14.54
C VAL A 189 -10.01 4.44 -13.90
N THR A 190 -10.38 4.60 -12.63
CA THR A 190 -11.23 3.77 -11.77
C THR A 190 -12.64 4.33 -11.60
N GLN A 191 -13.03 5.37 -12.34
CA GLN A 191 -14.44 5.80 -12.46
C GLN A 191 -15.31 4.70 -13.10
N GLN A 192 -14.66 3.63 -13.56
CA GLN A 192 -15.23 2.39 -14.03
C GLN A 192 -15.05 1.23 -13.04
N VAL A 193 -14.58 1.47 -11.81
CA VAL A 193 -14.23 0.56 -10.70
C VAL A 193 -14.49 1.19 -9.33
N ASN A 194 -15.69 1.02 -8.77
CA ASN A 194 -15.92 1.48 -7.40
C ASN A 194 -16.62 0.46 -6.49
N PRO A 195 -15.88 -0.50 -5.92
CA PRO A 195 -16.19 -0.96 -4.58
C PRO A 195 -15.74 0.10 -3.57
N LEU A 196 -16.52 0.32 -2.51
CA LEU A 196 -16.21 1.35 -1.53
C LEU A 196 -14.89 1.02 -0.78
N PHE A 197 -13.97 1.99 -0.66
CA PHE A 197 -12.66 1.82 0.00
C PHE A 197 -12.70 2.38 1.42
N SER A 198 -12.33 1.58 2.43
CA SER A 198 -12.09 2.11 3.77
C SER A 198 -10.65 2.60 3.89
N ILE A 199 -10.42 3.72 4.56
CA ILE A 199 -9.10 4.31 4.82
C ILE A 199 -8.98 4.45 6.33
N GLU A 200 -7.88 3.94 6.90
CA GLU A 200 -7.61 4.04 8.34
C GLU A 200 -6.13 4.41 8.58
N PRO A 201 -5.81 5.70 8.76
CA PRO A 201 -4.46 6.11 9.13
C PRO A 201 -4.19 5.87 10.61
N TYR A 202 -2.95 5.63 10.99
CA TYR A 202 -2.52 5.73 12.39
C TYR A 202 -1.16 6.43 12.53
N PRO A 203 -0.83 6.98 13.72
CA PRO A 203 0.46 7.60 13.96
C PRO A 203 1.62 6.62 13.81
N ALA A 204 2.72 7.04 13.20
CA ALA A 204 3.93 6.22 13.02
C ALA A 204 4.41 5.57 14.34
N THR A 205 4.38 6.34 15.43
CA THR A 205 4.80 5.88 16.76
C THR A 205 3.93 4.75 17.33
N ALA A 206 2.76 4.45 16.76
CA ALA A 206 1.95 3.30 17.16
C ALA A 206 2.72 1.97 16.96
N LEU A 207 3.52 1.87 15.89
CA LEU A 207 4.30 0.67 15.57
C LEU A 207 5.36 0.34 16.65
N GLN A 208 5.79 1.33 17.44
CA GLN A 208 6.68 1.08 18.57
C GLN A 208 6.07 0.15 19.61
N THR A 209 4.74 0.27 19.83
CA THR A 209 3.99 -0.64 20.71
C THR A 209 3.77 -1.99 20.04
N VAL A 210 3.45 -2.01 18.75
CA VAL A 210 3.22 -3.24 17.96
C VAL A 210 4.45 -4.15 18.01
N TYR A 211 5.65 -3.61 17.74
CA TYR A 211 6.90 -4.38 17.77
C TYR A 211 7.54 -4.51 19.16
N ASN A 212 6.81 -4.15 20.22
CA ASN A 212 7.25 -4.28 21.61
C ASN A 212 8.61 -3.62 21.91
N THR A 213 8.81 -2.39 21.40
CA THR A 213 10.06 -1.62 21.58
C THR A 213 10.02 -0.65 22.76
N THR A 214 8.83 -0.33 23.29
CA THR A 214 8.66 0.60 24.42
C THR A 214 9.47 0.19 25.66
N GLY A 215 9.56 -1.13 25.93
CA GLY A 215 10.42 -1.67 26.98
C GLY A 215 11.92 -1.44 26.72
N LEU A 216 12.37 -1.51 25.46
CA LEU A 216 13.75 -1.20 25.08
C LEU A 216 14.06 0.28 25.30
N TYR A 217 13.16 1.18 24.88
CA TYR A 217 13.32 2.62 25.10
C TYR A 217 13.41 2.99 26.58
N SER A 218 12.59 2.34 27.43
CA SER A 218 12.64 2.57 28.89
C SER A 218 13.99 2.18 29.53
N ASN A 219 14.78 1.34 28.85
CA ASN A 219 16.14 0.95 29.24
C ASN A 219 17.22 1.74 28.49
N GLY A 220 16.87 2.83 27.80
CA GLY A 220 17.80 3.67 27.04
C GLY A 220 18.25 3.06 25.71
N ILE A 221 17.57 2.01 25.23
CA ILE A 221 17.86 1.35 23.94
C ILE A 221 16.93 1.95 22.88
N ASN A 222 17.40 3.00 22.20
CA ASN A 222 16.66 3.84 21.26
C ASN A 222 17.43 4.11 19.94
N GLY A 223 18.49 3.36 19.68
CA GLY A 223 19.37 3.50 18.51
C GLY A 223 20.67 4.25 18.79
N THR A 224 20.89 4.74 20.02
CA THR A 224 22.08 5.53 20.37
C THR A 224 23.38 4.79 20.01
N GLY A 225 24.25 5.48 19.26
CA GLY A 225 25.54 4.96 18.83
C GLY A 225 25.48 3.94 17.68
N GLN A 226 24.33 3.82 17.02
CA GLN A 226 24.15 3.05 15.80
C GLN A 226 23.95 3.99 14.61
N THR A 227 24.26 3.47 13.41
CA THR A 227 24.00 4.12 12.14
C THR A 227 23.17 3.19 11.26
N ILE A 228 22.03 3.69 10.79
CA ILE A 228 21.15 3.02 9.83
C ILE A 228 21.56 3.47 8.43
N GLY A 229 21.82 2.51 7.54
CA GLY A 229 21.96 2.77 6.11
C GLY A 229 20.63 2.63 5.40
N ILE A 230 20.40 3.48 4.41
CA ILE A 230 19.31 3.37 3.44
C ILE A 230 19.92 3.46 2.05
N LEU A 231 19.60 2.53 1.14
CA LEU A 231 20.01 2.59 -0.25
C LEU A 231 18.81 2.91 -1.14
N ASP A 232 18.82 4.13 -1.69
CA ASP A 232 17.83 4.62 -2.65
C ASP A 232 18.49 5.13 -3.93
N PHE A 233 17.68 5.50 -4.92
CA PHE A 233 18.16 5.96 -6.22
C PHE A 233 17.65 7.36 -6.56
N PHE A 234 18.41 8.06 -7.42
CA PHE A 234 18.08 9.39 -7.98
C PHE A 234 18.05 10.57 -6.98
N GLY A 235 17.55 10.39 -5.76
CA GLY A 235 17.70 11.31 -4.62
C GLY A 235 16.52 12.24 -4.35
N ASP A 236 16.60 12.98 -3.25
CA ASP A 236 15.60 13.96 -2.84
C ASP A 236 16.27 15.23 -2.32
N PRO A 237 16.01 16.41 -2.92
CA PRO A 237 16.58 17.67 -2.44
C PRO A 237 15.93 18.22 -1.16
N TYR A 238 14.79 17.68 -0.70
CA TYR A 238 13.98 18.19 0.41
C TYR A 238 13.90 17.27 1.63
N ILE A 239 14.51 16.09 1.60
CA ILE A 239 14.40 15.06 2.66
C ILE A 239 14.65 15.56 4.10
N ALA A 240 15.61 16.47 4.29
CA ALA A 240 15.88 17.02 5.63
C ALA A 240 14.73 17.91 6.16
N GLN A 241 14.04 18.62 5.27
CA GLN A 241 12.88 19.45 5.62
C GLN A 241 11.66 18.58 5.91
N GLU A 242 11.47 17.52 5.12
CA GLU A 242 10.39 16.54 5.30
C GLU A 242 10.51 15.85 6.65
N LEU A 243 11.68 15.27 6.94
CA LEU A 243 11.96 14.63 8.23
C LEU A 243 11.77 15.59 9.40
N SER A 244 12.23 16.83 9.29
CA SER A 244 12.01 17.83 10.35
C SER A 244 10.51 18.13 10.58
N TYR A 245 9.68 18.06 9.53
CA TYR A 245 8.24 18.24 9.68
C TYR A 245 7.59 16.97 10.25
N PHE A 246 7.99 15.79 9.81
CA PHE A 246 7.60 14.50 10.37
C PHE A 246 7.87 14.44 11.88
N ASP A 247 9.08 14.82 12.31
CA ASP A 247 9.47 14.90 13.72
C ASP A 247 8.54 15.81 14.53
N SER A 248 8.14 16.94 13.94
CA SER A 248 7.24 17.90 14.58
C SER A 248 5.81 17.36 14.76
N ILE A 249 5.34 16.53 13.81
CA ILE A 249 4.02 15.90 13.86
C ILE A 249 3.98 14.81 14.94
N TYR A 250 5.04 14.02 15.07
CA TYR A 250 5.09 12.86 15.98
C TYR A 250 5.82 13.11 17.31
N GLY A 251 6.40 14.30 17.49
CA GLY A 251 7.16 14.63 18.69
C GLY A 251 8.45 13.81 18.83
N LEU A 252 9.05 13.41 17.70
CA LEU A 252 10.34 12.73 17.67
C LEU A 252 11.47 13.76 17.77
N GLN A 253 12.63 13.31 18.25
CA GLN A 253 13.84 14.13 18.22
C GLN A 253 14.55 13.90 16.90
N ALA A 254 15.02 14.98 16.28
CA ALA A 254 15.85 14.88 15.09
C ALA A 254 17.00 13.89 15.30
N PRO A 255 17.31 13.05 14.30
CA PRO A 255 18.39 12.08 14.43
C PRO A 255 19.72 12.79 14.69
N PRO A 256 20.70 12.13 15.33
CA PRO A 256 22.02 12.71 15.56
C PRO A 256 22.71 13.20 14.28
N ALA A 257 22.43 12.54 13.15
CA ALA A 257 22.84 12.96 11.82
C ALA A 257 21.91 12.34 10.76
N LEU A 258 21.67 13.08 9.67
CA LEU A 258 21.15 12.59 8.40
C LEU A 258 22.15 12.97 7.30
N ASN A 259 22.93 11.99 6.82
CA ASN A 259 23.95 12.18 5.80
C ASN A 259 23.43 11.70 4.45
N VAL A 260 23.34 12.58 3.46
CA VAL A 260 23.01 12.21 2.08
C VAL A 260 24.30 11.94 1.32
N ILE A 261 24.53 10.66 0.95
CA ILE A 261 25.80 10.17 0.39
C ILE A 261 25.58 9.74 -1.06
N PRO A 262 25.99 10.54 -2.05
CA PRO A 262 25.84 10.17 -3.46
C PRO A 262 26.82 9.07 -3.89
N ILE A 263 26.33 8.10 -4.64
CA ILE A 263 27.13 7.04 -5.29
C ILE A 263 27.05 7.21 -6.81
N GLY A 264 28.17 7.64 -7.40
CA GLY A 264 28.24 8.02 -8.80
C GLY A 264 27.76 9.45 -9.10
N PRO A 265 27.53 9.80 -10.38
CA PRO A 265 27.01 11.13 -10.73
C PRO A 265 25.65 11.37 -10.08
N TYR A 266 25.50 12.49 -9.37
CA TYR A 266 24.33 12.75 -8.53
C TYR A 266 23.55 13.97 -9.02
N ASN A 267 22.22 13.81 -9.10
CA ASN A 267 21.29 14.90 -9.33
C ASN A 267 20.00 14.64 -8.53
N PRO A 268 19.84 15.21 -7.33
CA PRO A 268 18.71 14.93 -6.44
C PRO A 268 17.35 15.24 -7.06
N ALA A 269 17.27 16.23 -7.96
CA ALA A 269 15.99 16.59 -8.58
C ALA A 269 15.41 15.46 -9.46
N LEU A 270 16.21 14.46 -9.82
CA LEU A 270 15.72 13.30 -10.57
C LEU A 270 14.75 12.46 -9.76
N GLY A 271 14.90 12.32 -8.43
CA GLY A 271 13.96 11.50 -7.66
C GLY A 271 12.56 12.07 -7.60
N LEU A 272 12.40 13.40 -7.67
CA LEU A 272 11.09 14.04 -7.84
C LEU A 272 10.43 13.65 -9.17
N ALA A 273 11.22 13.57 -10.25
CA ALA A 273 10.73 13.22 -11.58
C ALA A 273 10.49 11.71 -11.77
N THR A 274 11.25 10.87 -11.06
CA THR A 274 11.16 9.41 -11.15
C THR A 274 10.29 8.77 -10.07
N GLY A 275 9.80 9.53 -9.09
CA GLY A 275 8.96 9.03 -7.98
C GLY A 275 9.74 8.63 -6.72
N TRP A 276 11.04 8.36 -6.84
CA TRP A 276 11.93 7.95 -5.75
C TRP A 276 11.98 8.91 -4.54
N ALA A 277 11.68 10.20 -4.71
CA ALA A 277 11.65 11.13 -3.59
C ALA A 277 10.62 10.70 -2.52
N GLY A 278 9.44 10.23 -2.93
CA GLY A 278 8.46 9.73 -1.96
C GLY A 278 8.88 8.43 -1.27
N GLU A 279 9.62 7.56 -1.97
CA GLU A 279 10.22 6.35 -1.38
C GLU A 279 11.28 6.72 -0.33
N ILE A 280 12.14 7.70 -0.64
CA ILE A 280 13.16 8.20 0.28
C ILE A 280 12.52 8.76 1.57
N SER A 281 11.43 9.53 1.46
CA SER A 281 10.70 10.01 2.64
C SER A 281 10.19 8.84 3.48
N LEU A 282 9.56 7.84 2.84
CA LEU A 282 9.04 6.64 3.52
C LEU A 282 10.16 5.88 4.25
N ASP A 283 11.30 5.65 3.59
CA ASP A 283 12.42 4.89 4.15
C ASP A 283 13.07 5.58 5.35
N VAL A 284 13.32 6.87 5.22
CA VAL A 284 13.93 7.69 6.28
C VAL A 284 12.99 7.78 7.48
N GLU A 285 11.71 8.07 7.26
CA GLU A 285 10.74 8.24 8.35
C GLU A 285 10.41 6.93 9.07
N SER A 286 10.26 5.83 8.33
CA SER A 286 10.01 4.49 8.90
C SER A 286 11.13 4.05 9.82
N SER A 287 12.38 4.15 9.35
CA SER A 287 13.55 3.73 10.11
C SER A 287 13.78 4.65 11.33
N HIS A 288 13.59 5.96 11.16
CA HIS A 288 13.69 6.94 12.24
C HIS A 288 12.65 6.71 13.34
N THR A 289 11.42 6.31 12.97
CA THR A 289 10.35 6.01 13.92
C THR A 289 10.74 4.90 14.90
N MET A 290 11.43 3.86 14.43
CA MET A 290 11.85 2.74 15.29
C MET A 290 13.13 3.02 16.08
N ALA A 291 14.06 3.80 15.55
CA ALA A 291 15.33 4.09 16.20
C ALA A 291 15.66 5.60 16.13
N PRO A 292 14.93 6.44 16.89
CA PRO A 292 15.02 7.89 16.76
C PRO A 292 16.40 8.47 17.11
N ASN A 293 17.23 7.75 17.88
CA ASN A 293 18.57 8.19 18.26
C ASN A 293 19.70 7.52 17.44
N ALA A 294 19.38 6.81 16.36
CA ALA A 294 20.37 6.33 15.40
C ALA A 294 20.68 7.43 14.36
N ALA A 295 21.94 7.51 13.93
CA ALA A 295 22.29 8.29 12.74
C ALA A 295 21.75 7.60 11.48
N ILE A 296 21.47 8.37 10.44
CA ILE A 296 20.99 7.87 9.15
C ILE A 296 21.99 8.24 8.06
N ASP A 297 22.54 7.25 7.38
CA ASP A 297 23.33 7.40 6.17
C ASP A 297 22.47 6.99 4.97
N LEU A 298 21.94 7.99 4.26
CA LEU A 298 21.13 7.83 3.08
C LEU A 298 22.03 7.79 1.83
N TYR A 299 22.31 6.58 1.36
CA TYR A 299 23.08 6.33 0.14
C TYR A 299 22.20 6.51 -1.09
N ILE A 300 22.50 7.52 -1.91
CA ILE A 300 21.77 7.76 -3.15
C ILE A 300 22.59 7.30 -4.35
N ALA A 301 22.20 6.16 -4.93
CA ALA A 301 22.84 5.60 -6.10
C ALA A 301 22.31 6.22 -7.41
N ASN A 302 23.23 6.43 -8.35
CA ASN A 302 22.84 6.70 -9.73
C ASN A 302 22.22 5.44 -10.34
N GLY A 303 20.95 5.49 -10.76
CA GLY A 303 20.24 4.34 -11.32
C GLY A 303 20.86 3.73 -12.59
N ASN A 304 21.78 4.41 -13.26
CA ASN A 304 22.50 3.83 -14.40
C ASN A 304 23.64 2.88 -13.98
N LEU A 305 24.06 2.91 -12.72
CA LEU A 305 25.14 2.05 -12.21
C LEU A 305 24.58 0.68 -11.81
N PRO A 306 25.33 -0.41 -12.04
CA PRO A 306 24.91 -1.74 -11.60
C PRO A 306 24.92 -1.87 -10.08
N LEU A 307 24.04 -2.71 -9.52
CA LEU A 307 23.86 -2.90 -8.08
C LEU A 307 25.15 -3.23 -7.31
N VAL A 308 26.12 -3.90 -7.95
CA VAL A 308 27.42 -4.18 -7.33
C VAL A 308 28.13 -2.90 -6.87
N VAL A 309 27.93 -1.76 -7.54
CA VAL A 309 28.56 -0.49 -7.17
C VAL A 309 28.07 0.03 -5.82
N PRO A 310 26.76 0.27 -5.59
CA PRO A 310 26.31 0.74 -4.29
C PRO A 310 26.61 -0.26 -3.17
N ILE A 311 26.39 -1.56 -3.37
CA ILE A 311 26.67 -2.55 -2.32
C ILE A 311 28.16 -2.59 -1.96
N SER A 312 29.05 -2.61 -2.94
CA SER A 312 30.50 -2.57 -2.66
C SER A 312 30.94 -1.26 -2.01
N THR A 313 30.31 -0.12 -2.34
CA THR A 313 30.60 1.18 -1.74
C THR A 313 30.22 1.20 -0.26
N ILE A 314 28.99 0.76 0.08
CA ILE A 314 28.50 0.72 1.46
C ILE A 314 29.36 -0.21 2.33
N VAL A 315 29.76 -1.36 1.79
CA VAL A 315 30.69 -2.29 2.46
C VAL A 315 32.09 -1.66 2.61
N SER A 316 32.53 -0.87 1.63
CA SER A 316 33.81 -0.16 1.72
C SER A 316 33.80 0.94 2.77
N ASP A 317 32.68 1.63 2.93
CA ASP A 317 32.51 2.73 3.89
C ASP A 317 32.47 2.20 5.32
N ALA A 318 31.90 1.00 5.50
CA ALA A 318 31.78 0.29 6.77
C ALA A 318 31.20 1.16 7.90
N ALA A 319 30.41 2.18 7.55
CA ALA A 319 29.87 3.16 8.48
C ALA A 319 28.56 2.70 9.15
N VAL A 320 27.79 1.85 8.47
CA VAL A 320 26.43 1.46 8.89
C VAL A 320 26.39 0.12 9.60
N ASN A 321 25.42 -0.04 10.51
CA ASN A 321 25.14 -1.28 11.24
C ASN A 321 24.13 -2.17 10.50
N SER A 322 23.11 -1.55 9.91
CA SER A 322 22.06 -2.16 9.09
C SER A 322 21.91 -1.39 7.78
N LEU A 323 21.40 -2.03 6.73
CA LEU A 323 21.09 -1.40 5.45
C LEU A 323 19.68 -1.81 4.98
N SER A 324 18.79 -0.83 4.83
CA SER A 324 17.49 -0.99 4.17
C SER A 324 17.63 -0.88 2.64
N GLN A 325 16.84 -1.68 1.92
CA GLN A 325 16.74 -1.67 0.46
C GLN A 325 15.28 -1.86 0.05
N SER A 326 14.56 -0.75 -0.13
CA SER A 326 13.13 -0.74 -0.47
C SER A 326 12.89 -0.81 -1.97
N PHE A 327 13.43 -1.86 -2.60
CA PHE A 327 13.15 -2.19 -4.00
C PHE A 327 13.20 -3.70 -4.23
N SER A 328 12.56 -4.14 -5.32
CA SER A 328 12.51 -5.54 -5.71
C SER A 328 12.58 -5.66 -7.23
N ILE A 329 13.61 -6.33 -7.74
CA ILE A 329 13.78 -6.68 -9.16
C ILE A 329 13.18 -8.07 -9.37
N PRO A 330 12.03 -8.21 -10.05
CA PRO A 330 11.41 -9.51 -10.22
C PRO A 330 12.32 -10.45 -11.02
N GLU A 331 12.61 -11.64 -10.48
CA GLU A 331 13.59 -12.55 -11.07
C GLU A 331 13.23 -12.97 -12.50
N SER A 332 11.93 -13.11 -12.79
CA SER A 332 11.40 -13.39 -14.13
C SER A 332 11.81 -12.36 -15.19
N THR A 333 12.06 -11.10 -14.79
CA THR A 333 12.40 -10.02 -15.73
C THR A 333 13.84 -10.14 -16.22
N LEU A 334 14.74 -10.73 -15.43
CA LEU A 334 16.18 -10.82 -15.70
C LEU A 334 16.48 -11.61 -16.98
N ALA A 335 15.63 -12.57 -17.35
CA ALA A 335 15.76 -13.33 -18.60
C ALA A 335 15.69 -12.45 -19.85
N ASN A 336 15.07 -11.26 -19.76
CA ASN A 336 14.97 -10.29 -20.86
C ASN A 336 16.19 -9.36 -20.98
N PHE A 337 17.11 -9.41 -20.02
CA PHE A 337 18.30 -8.59 -19.97
C PHE A 337 19.53 -9.36 -20.47
N PRO A 338 20.52 -8.68 -21.07
CA PRO A 338 21.80 -9.30 -21.39
C PRO A 338 22.48 -9.88 -20.15
N ALA A 339 23.13 -11.03 -20.28
CA ALA A 339 23.74 -11.76 -19.17
C ALA A 339 24.66 -10.93 -18.27
N LEU A 340 25.42 -10.01 -18.87
CA LEU A 340 26.31 -9.14 -18.13
C LEU A 340 25.55 -8.22 -17.15
N ALA A 341 24.33 -7.80 -17.49
CA ALA A 341 23.49 -7.04 -16.56
C ALA A 341 23.12 -7.92 -15.35
N THR A 342 22.71 -9.17 -15.56
CA THR A 342 22.38 -10.08 -14.45
C THR A 342 23.60 -10.41 -13.58
N PHE A 343 24.77 -10.62 -14.19
CA PHE A 343 26.00 -10.85 -13.44
C PHE A 343 26.34 -9.68 -12.49
N TYR A 344 26.24 -8.44 -12.98
CA TYR A 344 26.56 -7.24 -12.20
C TYR A 344 25.45 -6.79 -11.23
N ASN A 345 24.22 -7.28 -11.39
CA ASN A 345 23.07 -6.88 -10.57
C ASN A 345 22.54 -7.98 -9.64
N VAL A 346 22.98 -9.24 -9.79
CA VAL A 346 22.53 -10.37 -8.96
C VAL A 346 23.71 -11.20 -8.45
N ILE A 347 24.53 -11.75 -9.35
CA ILE A 347 25.60 -12.69 -8.98
C ILE A 347 26.74 -12.01 -8.20
N LEU A 348 27.28 -10.91 -8.72
CA LEU A 348 28.37 -10.19 -8.04
C LEU A 348 27.95 -9.58 -6.70
N PRO A 349 26.78 -8.91 -6.58
CA PRO A 349 26.34 -8.34 -5.31
C PRO A 349 26.28 -9.35 -4.16
N ASP A 350 25.94 -10.62 -4.40
CA ASP A 350 25.95 -11.68 -3.38
C ASP A 350 27.30 -11.83 -2.67
N PHE A 351 28.42 -11.77 -3.41
CA PHE A 351 29.74 -11.78 -2.79
C PHE A 351 30.01 -10.53 -1.94
N PHE A 352 29.49 -9.37 -2.34
CA PHE A 352 29.64 -8.16 -1.54
C PHE A 352 28.70 -8.15 -0.32
N TYR A 353 27.51 -8.72 -0.40
CA TYR A 353 26.66 -8.97 0.77
C TYR A 353 27.35 -9.91 1.76
N GLN A 354 28.03 -10.96 1.29
CA GLN A 354 28.85 -11.81 2.15
C GLN A 354 29.97 -11.04 2.85
N LEU A 355 30.70 -10.19 2.12
CA LEU A 355 31.75 -9.34 2.71
C LEU A 355 31.18 -8.38 3.76
N GLY A 356 30.02 -7.76 3.48
CA GLY A 356 29.30 -6.93 4.43
C GLY A 356 28.83 -7.69 5.68
N ALA A 357 28.34 -8.92 5.52
CA ALA A 357 27.97 -9.79 6.63
C ALA A 357 29.19 -10.16 7.50
N ILE A 358 30.36 -10.36 6.88
CA ILE A 358 31.63 -10.65 7.56
C ILE A 358 32.11 -9.45 8.39
N GLU A 359 31.84 -8.21 8.00
CA GLU A 359 32.10 -7.01 8.82
C GLU A 359 30.93 -6.63 9.75
N GLY A 360 29.80 -7.34 9.67
CA GLY A 360 28.69 -7.23 10.60
C GLY A 360 27.57 -6.30 10.17
N ILE A 361 27.47 -5.93 8.90
CA ILE A 361 26.29 -5.26 8.36
C ILE A 361 25.12 -6.26 8.30
N THR A 362 23.95 -5.83 8.75
CA THR A 362 22.68 -6.54 8.51
C THR A 362 21.99 -5.95 7.29
N PHE A 363 21.90 -6.70 6.21
CA PHE A 363 21.16 -6.29 5.00
C PHE A 363 19.71 -6.73 5.08
N SER A 364 18.81 -5.82 4.74
CA SER A 364 17.36 -6.04 4.65
C SER A 364 16.84 -5.55 3.30
N ALA A 365 15.86 -6.25 2.72
CA ALA A 365 15.19 -5.82 1.51
C ALA A 365 13.71 -6.20 1.46
N SER A 366 12.91 -5.32 0.87
CA SER A 366 11.49 -5.53 0.57
C SER A 366 11.29 -6.71 -0.39
N THR A 367 10.34 -7.60 -0.13
CA THR A 367 10.06 -8.72 -1.06
C THR A 367 9.27 -8.32 -2.30
N GLY A 368 8.56 -7.20 -2.25
CA GLY A 368 7.70 -6.68 -3.31
C GLY A 368 6.22 -6.62 -2.90
N ASP A 369 5.43 -5.96 -3.74
CA ASP A 369 4.10 -5.45 -3.42
C ASP A 369 2.99 -6.01 -4.33
N ALA A 370 3.31 -7.03 -5.14
CA ALA A 370 2.42 -7.58 -6.14
C ALA A 370 1.78 -8.91 -5.72
N GLY A 371 1.85 -9.26 -4.44
CA GLY A 371 1.56 -10.59 -3.95
C GLY A 371 2.49 -11.66 -4.53
N GLY A 372 2.17 -12.92 -4.27
CA GLY A 372 2.86 -14.09 -4.76
C GLY A 372 2.70 -14.37 -6.25
N SER A 373 1.82 -13.67 -6.99
CA SER A 373 1.60 -13.90 -8.43
C SER A 373 1.82 -12.68 -9.33
N GLY A 374 1.87 -11.46 -8.79
CA GLY A 374 1.71 -10.23 -9.57
C GLY A 374 2.92 -9.71 -10.36
N TYR A 375 4.08 -10.39 -10.34
CA TYR A 375 5.25 -10.04 -11.17
C TYR A 375 5.57 -11.03 -12.31
N SER A 376 4.68 -11.97 -12.62
CA SER A 376 4.96 -13.02 -13.62
C SER A 376 3.81 -13.22 -14.61
N SER A 377 4.15 -13.67 -15.82
CA SER A 377 3.20 -14.24 -16.78
C SER A 377 2.61 -15.57 -16.26
N GLY A 378 3.28 -16.18 -15.28
CA GLY A 378 2.92 -17.40 -14.58
C GLY A 378 2.24 -17.15 -13.24
N PRO A 379 1.40 -18.07 -12.77
CA PRO A 379 0.54 -17.84 -11.63
C PRO A 379 1.17 -18.14 -10.26
N LEU A 380 2.39 -18.68 -10.24
CA LEU A 380 3.22 -18.73 -9.02
C LEU A 380 4.02 -17.44 -8.80
N GLY A 381 3.87 -16.45 -9.70
CA GLY A 381 4.63 -15.20 -9.65
C GLY A 381 6.12 -15.39 -9.79
N THR A 382 6.85 -14.39 -9.31
CA THR A 382 8.29 -14.44 -9.07
C THR A 382 8.54 -13.54 -7.85
N PRO A 383 9.33 -13.97 -6.85
CA PRO A 383 9.89 -13.03 -5.90
C PRO A 383 10.92 -12.13 -6.63
N GLY A 384 11.53 -11.18 -5.91
CA GLY A 384 12.53 -10.30 -6.50
C GLY A 384 13.82 -10.13 -5.69
N TYR A 385 14.89 -9.82 -6.40
CA TYR A 385 16.21 -9.53 -5.88
C TYR A 385 16.28 -8.05 -5.41
N PRO A 386 16.97 -7.70 -4.31
CA PRO A 386 17.92 -8.49 -3.53
C PRO A 386 17.31 -9.28 -2.38
N SER A 387 15.99 -9.21 -2.17
CA SER A 387 15.34 -9.98 -1.09
C SER A 387 15.55 -11.49 -1.25
N THR A 388 15.79 -11.99 -2.47
CA THR A 388 16.09 -13.39 -2.71
C THR A 388 17.56 -13.77 -2.52
N SER A 389 18.47 -12.85 -2.19
CA SER A 389 19.83 -13.23 -1.79
C SER A 389 19.81 -13.98 -0.45
N PRO A 390 20.54 -15.08 -0.27
CA PRO A 390 20.65 -15.78 1.03
C PRO A 390 21.42 -14.97 2.08
N PHE A 391 22.04 -13.86 1.70
CA PHE A 391 22.81 -12.97 2.58
C PHE A 391 22.05 -11.68 2.93
N VAL A 392 20.79 -11.58 2.52
CA VAL A 392 19.87 -10.48 2.82
C VAL A 392 18.68 -11.04 3.57
N THR A 393 18.22 -10.36 4.63
CA THR A 393 16.95 -10.68 5.30
C THR A 393 15.81 -10.17 4.42
N ALA A 394 14.86 -11.03 4.07
CA ALA A 394 13.71 -10.70 3.24
C ALA A 394 12.52 -10.27 4.09
N LEU A 395 11.96 -9.09 3.79
CA LEU A 395 10.90 -8.45 4.58
C LEU A 395 9.60 -8.47 3.78
N GLY A 396 8.67 -9.31 4.25
CA GLY A 396 7.31 -9.34 3.76
C GLY A 396 6.39 -8.40 4.52
N GLY A 397 5.12 -8.43 4.15
CA GLY A 397 4.09 -7.51 4.62
C GLY A 397 3.02 -8.14 5.50
N THR A 398 2.65 -7.40 6.53
CA THR A 398 1.48 -7.60 7.38
C THR A 398 0.54 -6.40 7.28
N THR A 399 -0.71 -6.63 7.63
CA THR A 399 -1.69 -5.57 7.90
C THR A 399 -1.90 -5.48 9.40
N THR A 400 -1.71 -4.30 9.97
CA THR A 400 -1.84 -4.06 11.41
C THR A 400 -3.13 -3.32 11.74
N TYR A 401 -3.97 -3.97 12.53
CA TYR A 401 -5.21 -3.40 13.06
C TYR A 401 -5.02 -3.00 14.51
N LEU A 402 -5.36 -1.76 14.84
CA LEU A 402 -5.12 -1.17 16.16
C LEU A 402 -6.43 -0.92 16.91
N THR A 403 -6.39 -1.09 18.23
CA THR A 403 -7.43 -0.59 19.13
C THR A 403 -6.88 0.51 20.01
N PHE A 404 -7.76 1.42 20.45
CA PHE A 404 -7.35 2.60 21.19
C PHE A 404 -8.11 2.76 22.51
N ASN A 405 -7.38 3.24 23.52
CA ASN A 405 -7.95 3.80 24.74
C ASN A 405 -7.60 5.30 24.79
N GLY A 406 -8.54 6.15 24.41
CA GLY A 406 -8.22 7.54 24.06
C GLY A 406 -7.31 7.56 22.82
N ASN A 407 -6.15 8.19 22.93
CA ASN A 407 -5.17 8.26 21.82
C ASN A 407 -4.07 7.19 21.91
N ALA A 408 -4.06 6.36 22.96
CA ALA A 408 -3.03 5.35 23.17
C ALA A 408 -3.46 4.01 22.59
N VAL A 409 -2.54 3.32 21.92
CA VAL A 409 -2.73 1.94 21.46
C VAL A 409 -2.99 1.04 22.67
N SER A 410 -4.11 0.32 22.66
CA SER A 410 -4.53 -0.57 23.75
C SER A 410 -4.21 -2.04 23.44
N SER A 411 -4.42 -2.46 22.20
CA SER A 411 -4.06 -3.78 21.67
C SER A 411 -3.94 -3.71 20.15
N PHE A 412 -3.46 -4.79 19.54
CA PHE A 412 -3.36 -4.88 18.08
C PHE A 412 -3.59 -6.32 17.61
N ASN A 413 -3.89 -6.47 16.32
CA ASN A 413 -3.87 -7.74 15.61
C ASN A 413 -3.16 -7.54 14.26
N GLN A 414 -2.37 -8.54 13.86
CA GLN A 414 -1.72 -8.53 12.55
C GLN A 414 -2.19 -9.71 11.72
N THR A 415 -2.50 -9.43 10.45
CA THR A 415 -2.79 -10.45 9.43
C THR A 415 -1.77 -10.33 8.30
N ALA A 416 -1.78 -11.26 7.34
CA ALA A 416 -0.97 -11.09 6.15
C ALA A 416 -1.47 -9.89 5.36
N TRP A 417 -0.56 -9.07 4.84
CA TRP A 417 -0.91 -8.07 3.84
C TRP A 417 -1.32 -8.82 2.57
N SER A 418 -2.62 -8.86 2.33
CA SER A 418 -3.24 -9.77 1.35
C SER A 418 -3.74 -9.00 0.15
N ASN A 419 -3.75 -9.61 -1.03
CA ASN A 419 -4.29 -8.94 -2.22
C ASN A 419 -5.81 -8.68 -2.08
N TYR A 420 -6.33 -7.65 -2.77
CA TYR A 420 -7.78 -7.37 -2.94
C TYR A 420 -8.55 -8.48 -3.69
N GLY A 421 -7.84 -9.49 -4.18
CA GLY A 421 -8.29 -10.53 -5.09
C GLY A 421 -7.19 -10.79 -6.11
N PHE A 422 -7.53 -11.10 -7.36
CA PHE A 422 -6.54 -11.06 -8.44
C PHE A 422 -6.44 -9.67 -9.03
N VAL A 423 -5.21 -9.16 -9.04
CA VAL A 423 -4.86 -7.84 -9.53
C VAL A 423 -3.88 -7.99 -10.70
N PRO A 424 -4.07 -7.25 -11.80
CA PRO A 424 -3.23 -7.34 -12.98
C PRO A 424 -1.73 -7.08 -12.76
N ASN A 425 -0.91 -7.67 -13.62
CA ASN A 425 0.51 -7.36 -13.72
C ASN A 425 0.75 -5.85 -13.89
N PHE A 426 1.69 -5.28 -13.11
CA PHE A 426 2.02 -3.85 -13.02
C PHE A 426 0.90 -2.91 -12.53
N VAL A 427 -0.21 -3.45 -12.01
CA VAL A 427 -1.22 -2.67 -11.30
C VAL A 427 -1.03 -2.95 -9.81
N ASN A 428 -0.47 -1.99 -9.08
CA ASN A 428 -0.22 -2.16 -7.65
C ASN A 428 -1.48 -1.81 -6.84
N TYR A 429 -2.36 -2.80 -6.64
CA TYR A 429 -3.31 -2.80 -5.53
C TYR A 429 -2.85 -3.81 -4.49
N GLY A 430 -1.57 -3.80 -4.11
CA GLY A 430 -1.06 -4.38 -2.88
C GLY A 430 -1.12 -5.90 -2.68
N GLY A 431 -0.32 -6.34 -1.72
CA GLY A 431 -0.17 -7.70 -1.23
C GLY A 431 1.32 -8.05 -1.05
N SER A 432 1.65 -8.66 0.09
CA SER A 432 3.02 -9.09 0.40
C SER A 432 3.51 -10.07 -0.66
N THR A 433 4.52 -9.71 -1.45
CA THR A 433 5.16 -10.67 -2.35
C THR A 433 5.90 -11.73 -1.54
N GLY A 434 5.63 -12.99 -1.85
CA GLY A 434 6.28 -14.12 -1.23
C GLY A 434 6.24 -15.33 -2.16
N GLY A 435 7.18 -16.26 -1.99
CA GLY A 435 7.36 -17.34 -2.92
C GLY A 435 8.73 -17.99 -2.84
N ILE A 436 9.07 -18.71 -3.90
CA ILE A 436 10.31 -19.49 -4.00
C ILE A 436 11.13 -18.88 -5.13
N SER A 437 12.40 -18.58 -4.86
CA SER A 437 13.33 -18.06 -5.86
C SER A 437 13.50 -19.08 -7.00
N MET A 438 13.50 -18.56 -8.23
CA MET A 438 13.91 -19.30 -9.43
C MET A 438 15.39 -19.07 -9.77
N LEU A 439 16.11 -18.37 -8.88
CA LEU A 439 17.52 -18.05 -9.06
C LEU A 439 18.42 -18.69 -8.01
N GLU A 440 18.03 -18.54 -6.74
CA GLU A 440 18.85 -18.81 -5.57
C GLU A 440 18.45 -20.14 -4.94
N PRO A 441 19.38 -21.11 -4.77
CA PRO A 441 19.12 -22.37 -4.07
C PRO A 441 18.67 -22.18 -2.62
N LEU A 442 18.09 -23.23 -2.04
CA LEU A 442 17.70 -23.23 -0.64
C LEU A 442 18.92 -23.05 0.30
N PRO A 443 19.00 -21.97 1.09
CA PRO A 443 20.14 -21.72 1.97
C PRO A 443 20.17 -22.68 3.17
N TRP A 444 21.35 -22.85 3.75
CA TRP A 444 21.62 -23.80 4.85
C TRP A 444 20.73 -23.60 6.08
N TYR A 445 20.29 -22.37 6.36
CA TYR A 445 19.44 -22.06 7.50
C TYR A 445 17.95 -22.36 7.27
N GLN A 446 17.51 -22.59 6.03
CA GLN A 446 16.13 -22.97 5.69
C GLN A 446 15.93 -24.49 5.52
N GLN A 447 16.99 -25.30 5.44
CA GLN A 447 16.94 -26.73 5.07
C GLN A 447 16.04 -27.62 5.95
N ASN A 448 15.74 -27.22 7.19
CA ASN A 448 14.93 -27.99 8.13
C ASN A 448 13.46 -27.52 8.21
N LEU A 449 13.03 -26.60 7.34
CA LEU A 449 11.66 -26.13 7.35
C LEU A 449 10.68 -27.22 6.89
N PRO A 450 9.54 -27.42 7.59
CA PRO A 450 8.57 -28.46 7.26
C PRO A 450 7.87 -28.23 5.91
N VAL A 451 7.95 -27.01 5.36
CA VAL A 451 7.42 -26.64 4.03
C VAL A 451 8.21 -27.29 2.88
N ILE A 452 9.26 -28.06 3.16
CA ILE A 452 10.14 -28.72 2.18
C ILE A 452 9.56 -30.06 1.65
N SER A 453 8.30 -30.41 1.91
CA SER A 453 7.72 -31.65 1.37
C SER A 453 7.21 -31.52 -0.07
N HIS A 454 8.14 -31.59 -1.04
CA HIS A 454 8.06 -32.34 -2.31
C HIS A 454 6.71 -32.40 -3.07
N GLY A 455 6.13 -31.24 -3.38
CA GLY A 455 5.31 -31.08 -4.60
C GLY A 455 6.19 -30.77 -5.81
N PRO A 456 5.66 -30.53 -7.02
CA PRO A 456 6.42 -30.21 -8.24
C PRO A 456 7.16 -28.84 -8.22
N TYR A 457 7.50 -28.32 -7.03
CA TYR A 457 8.16 -27.04 -6.82
C TYR A 457 9.69 -27.21 -6.78
N THR A 458 10.41 -26.22 -7.31
CA THR A 458 11.86 -26.07 -7.15
C THR A 458 12.21 -25.84 -5.67
N VAL A 459 13.39 -26.27 -5.25
CA VAL A 459 13.91 -26.09 -3.88
C VAL A 459 14.83 -24.86 -3.82
N GLY A 460 14.27 -23.71 -4.19
CA GLY A 460 14.94 -22.41 -4.09
C GLY A 460 14.77 -21.76 -2.71
N ARG A 461 15.47 -20.64 -2.49
CA ARG A 461 15.29 -19.79 -1.32
C ARG A 461 13.83 -19.37 -1.20
N MET A 462 13.24 -19.60 -0.05
CA MET A 462 11.88 -19.20 0.24
C MET A 462 11.87 -17.79 0.83
N VAL A 463 10.92 -16.95 0.43
CA VAL A 463 10.76 -15.56 0.90
C VAL A 463 9.30 -15.31 1.31
N PRO A 464 9.02 -14.40 2.26
CA PRO A 464 9.96 -13.63 3.08
C PRO A 464 10.59 -14.44 4.24
N ASP A 465 11.59 -13.89 4.92
CA ASP A 465 12.13 -14.47 6.17
C ASP A 465 11.24 -14.13 7.37
N VAL A 466 10.84 -12.86 7.47
CA VAL A 466 9.96 -12.28 8.50
C VAL A 466 9.08 -11.21 7.84
N SER A 467 8.05 -10.74 8.52
CA SER A 467 7.20 -9.65 8.00
C SER A 467 7.01 -8.52 9.01
N LEU A 468 6.80 -7.32 8.49
CA LEU A 468 6.45 -6.13 9.27
C LEU A 468 5.27 -5.45 8.58
N GLU A 469 4.87 -4.27 9.05
CA GLU A 469 3.79 -3.51 8.46
C GLU A 469 4.11 -3.16 7.02
N ALA A 470 3.10 -3.30 6.17
CA ALA A 470 3.20 -2.99 4.76
C ALA A 470 1.86 -2.60 4.13
N SER A 471 0.74 -2.68 4.85
CA SER A 471 -0.53 -2.24 4.26
C SER A 471 -0.55 -0.72 4.11
N VAL A 472 -1.05 -0.26 2.97
CA VAL A 472 -1.38 1.16 2.80
C VAL A 472 -2.58 1.52 3.69
N PHE A 473 -3.56 0.61 3.81
CA PHE A 473 -4.72 0.81 4.68
C PHE A 473 -5.11 -0.49 5.42
N PRO A 474 -5.27 -0.45 6.76
CA PRO A 474 -4.79 0.60 7.64
C PRO A 474 -3.28 0.84 7.46
N GLY A 475 -2.80 2.06 7.71
CA GLY A 475 -1.39 2.39 7.43
C GLY A 475 -0.88 3.65 8.10
N MET A 476 0.44 3.83 8.04
CA MET A 476 1.15 4.95 8.64
C MET A 476 1.05 6.22 7.79
N VAL A 477 1.03 7.38 8.45
CA VAL A 477 1.10 8.68 7.79
C VAL A 477 2.56 9.16 7.73
N TYR A 478 2.98 9.60 6.54
CA TYR A 478 4.31 10.05 6.16
C TYR A 478 4.29 11.51 5.69
N VAL A 479 5.46 12.16 5.58
CA VAL A 479 5.64 13.48 4.98
C VAL A 479 6.41 13.38 3.66
N PHE A 480 5.75 13.71 2.56
CA PHE A 480 6.30 13.66 1.20
C PHE A 480 6.77 15.03 0.68
N PRO A 481 7.42 15.08 -0.49
CA PRO A 481 7.84 16.31 -1.15
C PRO A 481 6.80 17.43 -1.15
N GLY A 482 7.25 18.59 -0.68
CA GLY A 482 6.40 19.75 -0.42
C GLY A 482 5.75 19.77 0.97
N ASN A 483 6.26 18.95 1.91
CA ASN A 483 5.71 18.74 3.26
C ASN A 483 4.25 18.28 3.23
N GLN A 484 3.92 17.41 2.28
CA GLN A 484 2.57 16.87 2.12
C GLN A 484 2.41 15.63 2.98
N ALA A 485 1.53 15.68 3.97
CA ALA A 485 1.15 14.49 4.72
C ALA A 485 0.36 13.53 3.83
N GLY A 486 0.75 12.26 3.79
CA GLY A 486 0.08 11.23 3.00
C GLY A 486 0.20 9.87 3.66
N ILE A 487 -0.47 8.87 3.09
CA ILE A 487 -0.40 7.48 3.55
C ILE A 487 0.29 6.68 2.45
N SER A 488 1.23 5.84 2.84
CA SER A 488 1.91 4.88 1.99
C SER A 488 2.17 3.62 2.79
N GLY A 489 2.66 2.59 2.12
CA GLY A 489 3.01 1.31 2.70
C GLY A 489 3.86 0.53 1.70
N GLY A 490 3.56 -0.74 1.52
CA GLY A 490 4.38 -1.67 0.76
C GLY A 490 5.36 -2.40 1.66
N THR A 491 5.91 -3.50 1.17
CA THR A 491 7.08 -4.13 1.80
C THR A 491 8.30 -3.20 1.82
N SER A 492 8.24 -2.13 1.02
CA SER A 492 9.03 -0.90 1.15
C SER A 492 9.02 -0.30 2.55
N GLU A 493 7.91 -0.33 3.31
CA GLU A 493 7.86 0.12 4.71
C GLU A 493 8.48 -0.92 5.66
N ALA A 494 8.27 -2.21 5.37
CA ALA A 494 8.77 -3.30 6.20
C ALA A 494 10.31 -3.34 6.30
N SER A 495 11.03 -3.06 5.21
CA SER A 495 12.51 -3.03 5.16
C SER A 495 13.14 -1.97 6.10
N PRO A 496 12.81 -0.67 6.01
CA PRO A 496 13.37 0.38 6.85
C PRO A 496 12.89 0.29 8.30
N LEU A 497 11.65 -0.15 8.55
CA LEU A 497 11.21 -0.51 9.91
C LEU A 497 12.15 -1.55 10.52
N PHE A 498 12.43 -2.63 9.79
CA PHE A 498 13.35 -3.66 10.25
C PHE A 498 14.78 -3.12 10.46
N ALA A 499 15.29 -2.27 9.56
CA ALA A 499 16.60 -1.65 9.71
C ALA A 499 16.71 -0.81 10.99
N GLY A 500 15.65 -0.07 11.36
CA GLY A 500 15.55 0.64 12.63
C GLY A 500 15.49 -0.31 13.84
N LEU A 501 14.72 -1.40 13.75
CA LEU A 501 14.70 -2.42 14.80
C LEU A 501 16.06 -3.13 14.96
N MET A 502 16.83 -3.31 13.89
CA MET A 502 18.21 -3.83 13.93
C MET A 502 19.17 -2.86 14.62
N ALA A 503 18.97 -1.55 14.50
CA ALA A 503 19.72 -0.58 15.30
C ALA A 503 19.42 -0.74 16.80
N LEU A 504 18.15 -0.93 17.19
CA LEU A 504 17.83 -1.23 18.60
C LEU A 504 18.52 -2.51 19.09
N LEU A 505 18.48 -3.57 18.29
CA LEU A 505 19.14 -4.83 18.61
C LEU A 505 20.67 -4.67 18.70
N GLY A 506 21.28 -3.93 17.78
CA GLY A 506 22.71 -3.65 17.78
C GLY A 506 23.15 -2.89 19.03
N GLN A 507 22.38 -1.89 19.46
CA GLN A 507 22.64 -1.18 20.71
C GLN A 507 22.47 -2.12 21.92
N TYR A 508 21.40 -2.91 21.96
CA TYR A 508 21.14 -3.88 23.05
C TYR A 508 22.27 -4.91 23.18
N GLU A 509 22.82 -5.35 22.05
CA GLU A 509 23.93 -6.31 22.02
C GLU A 509 25.29 -5.69 22.33
N GLY A 510 25.43 -4.36 22.21
CA GLY A 510 26.68 -3.62 22.34
C GLY A 510 27.55 -3.64 21.08
N GLY A 511 26.96 -3.87 19.90
CA GLY A 511 27.67 -3.89 18.63
C GLY A 511 26.85 -4.46 17.47
N ARG A 512 27.49 -4.57 16.31
CA ARG A 512 26.93 -5.10 15.05
C ARG A 512 26.27 -6.47 15.19
N VAL A 513 25.26 -6.73 14.35
CA VAL A 513 24.49 -7.99 14.35
C VAL A 513 24.93 -8.91 13.22
N GLY A 514 25.26 -8.38 12.04
CA GLY A 514 25.61 -9.17 10.85
C GLY A 514 24.40 -9.84 10.21
N LEU A 515 24.63 -10.88 9.42
CA LEU A 515 23.56 -11.68 8.83
C LEU A 515 22.77 -12.42 9.92
N ILE A 516 21.56 -11.95 10.19
CA ILE A 516 20.73 -12.44 11.29
C ILE A 516 19.93 -13.70 10.93
N ASN A 517 19.75 -14.01 9.63
CA ASN A 517 18.90 -15.10 9.16
C ASN A 517 19.14 -16.42 9.92
N PRO A 518 20.38 -16.97 10.03
CA PRO A 518 20.59 -18.22 10.75
C PRO A 518 20.11 -18.19 12.21
N ALA A 519 20.25 -17.05 12.90
CA ALA A 519 19.77 -16.88 14.26
C ALA A 519 18.25 -16.85 14.34
N LEU A 520 17.57 -16.17 13.39
CA LEU A 520 16.10 -16.15 13.34
C LEU A 520 15.53 -17.56 13.17
N TYR A 521 16.06 -18.33 12.22
CA TYR A 521 15.61 -19.72 11.98
C TYR A 521 15.94 -20.65 13.16
N GLN A 522 17.07 -20.44 13.84
CA GLN A 522 17.40 -21.20 15.04
C GLN A 522 16.44 -20.89 16.20
N LEU A 523 16.09 -19.61 16.44
CA LEU A 523 15.06 -19.25 17.42
C LEU A 523 13.72 -19.87 17.08
N ALA A 524 13.34 -19.82 15.81
CA ALA A 524 12.07 -20.38 15.33
C ALA A 524 12.00 -21.90 15.45
N SER A 525 13.13 -22.60 15.34
CA SER A 525 13.19 -24.05 15.53
C SER A 525 12.88 -24.49 16.98
N ASN A 526 12.91 -23.57 17.95
CA ASN A 526 12.56 -23.85 19.34
C ASN A 526 11.09 -23.47 19.63
N PRO A 527 10.18 -24.44 19.80
CA PRO A 527 8.75 -24.17 20.00
C PRO A 527 8.43 -23.32 21.25
N SER A 528 9.30 -23.34 22.27
CA SER A 528 9.11 -22.57 23.52
C SER A 528 9.53 -21.10 23.41
N VAL A 529 10.18 -20.74 22.30
CA VAL A 529 10.72 -19.41 21.99
C VAL A 529 10.00 -18.79 20.80
N TYR A 530 9.64 -19.59 19.78
CA TYR A 530 9.03 -19.12 18.53
C TYR A 530 7.90 -18.10 18.75
N SER A 531 6.84 -18.46 19.49
CA SER A 531 5.67 -17.59 19.71
C SER A 531 5.91 -16.44 20.70
N LYS A 532 7.16 -16.23 21.14
CA LYS A 532 7.55 -15.08 21.95
C LYS A 532 8.33 -14.07 21.11
N THR A 533 9.15 -14.56 20.19
CA THR A 533 9.99 -13.73 19.32
C THR A 533 9.31 -13.40 18.00
N PHE A 534 8.38 -14.24 17.57
CA PHE A 534 7.59 -14.06 16.37
C PHE A 534 6.11 -14.17 16.69
N ASP A 535 5.32 -13.23 16.21
CA ASP A 535 3.87 -13.28 16.21
C ASP A 535 3.41 -14.03 14.95
N PRO A 536 2.90 -15.28 15.08
CA PRO A 536 2.60 -16.11 13.93
C PRO A 536 1.36 -15.57 13.21
N ILE A 537 1.50 -15.32 11.91
CA ILE A 537 0.40 -14.83 11.07
C ILE A 537 -0.36 -16.01 10.48
N THR A 538 -1.63 -16.14 10.83
CA THR A 538 -2.48 -17.31 10.48
C THR A 538 -3.66 -16.98 9.58
N VAL A 539 -3.85 -15.70 9.26
CA VAL A 539 -4.98 -15.19 8.47
C VAL A 539 -4.44 -14.39 7.29
N GLY A 540 -5.04 -14.60 6.12
CA GLY A 540 -4.72 -13.90 4.88
C GLY A 540 -3.98 -14.77 3.85
N TYR A 541 -3.70 -14.20 2.68
CA TYR A 541 -3.15 -14.89 1.51
C TYR A 541 -2.48 -13.88 0.57
N ASN A 542 -1.55 -14.33 -0.28
CA ASN A 542 -0.95 -13.49 -1.32
C ASN A 542 -1.02 -14.11 -2.73
N ILE A 543 -1.88 -15.08 -2.99
CA ILE A 543 -2.08 -15.75 -4.29
C ILE A 543 -0.79 -16.29 -4.95
N PRO A 544 -0.57 -17.61 -4.98
CA PRO A 544 -1.48 -18.67 -4.52
C PRO A 544 -1.29 -19.03 -3.03
N TRP A 545 -0.35 -18.37 -2.34
CA TRP A 545 0.04 -18.80 -1.00
C TRP A 545 -0.92 -18.26 0.06
N THR A 546 -1.09 -19.05 1.11
CA THR A 546 -1.96 -18.75 2.24
C THR A 546 -1.15 -18.69 3.52
N ALA A 547 -1.49 -17.76 4.41
CA ALA A 547 -0.88 -17.67 5.73
C ALA A 547 -1.25 -18.91 6.58
N GLY A 548 -0.37 -19.26 7.51
CA GLY A 548 -0.52 -20.44 8.35
C GLY A 548 0.49 -20.43 9.47
N LYS A 549 0.24 -21.23 10.52
CA LYS A 549 1.13 -21.28 11.69
C LYS A 549 2.53 -21.77 11.30
N GLY A 550 3.56 -21.11 11.83
CA GLY A 550 4.95 -21.41 11.50
C GLY A 550 5.38 -20.69 10.22
N TYR A 551 6.48 -21.15 9.63
CA TYR A 551 6.96 -20.59 8.38
C TYR A 551 5.94 -20.80 7.24
N ASN A 552 5.63 -19.74 6.49
CA ASN A 552 4.80 -19.80 5.29
C ASN A 552 5.27 -18.80 4.21
N LEU A 553 4.88 -19.01 2.94
CA LEU A 553 5.31 -18.19 1.80
C LEU A 553 4.56 -16.86 1.66
N VAL A 554 3.79 -16.45 2.68
CA VAL A 554 3.13 -15.14 2.74
C VAL A 554 3.89 -14.21 3.68
N THR A 555 4.23 -14.71 4.87
CA THR A 555 4.76 -13.91 5.98
C THR A 555 6.03 -14.45 6.62
N GLY A 556 6.60 -15.52 6.07
CA GLY A 556 7.84 -16.11 6.57
C GLY A 556 7.61 -16.68 7.97
N LEU A 557 8.52 -16.39 8.89
CA LEU A 557 8.42 -16.78 10.29
C LEU A 557 7.29 -16.05 11.06
N GLY A 558 6.69 -15.00 10.49
CA GLY A 558 5.68 -14.15 11.12
C GLY A 558 6.18 -12.73 11.38
N ALA A 559 5.41 -11.96 12.15
CA ALA A 559 5.80 -10.61 12.57
C ALA A 559 6.79 -10.64 13.74
N ILE A 560 7.67 -9.65 13.85
CA ILE A 560 8.71 -9.63 14.88
C ILE A 560 8.21 -9.00 16.18
N ASN A 561 8.45 -9.67 17.30
CA ASN A 561 8.39 -9.06 18.62
C ASN A 561 9.81 -8.66 19.05
N MET A 562 10.21 -7.40 18.82
CA MET A 562 11.62 -6.98 18.96
C MET A 562 12.10 -7.01 20.41
N GLY A 563 11.27 -6.60 21.37
CA GLY A 563 11.61 -6.67 22.79
C GLY A 563 11.96 -8.09 23.25
N ALA A 564 11.15 -9.08 22.85
CA ALA A 564 11.41 -10.47 23.16
C ALA A 564 12.57 -11.06 22.32
N LEU A 565 12.64 -10.71 21.03
CA LEU A 565 13.72 -11.13 20.14
C LEU A 565 15.08 -10.70 20.70
N ALA A 566 15.25 -9.45 21.14
CA ALA A 566 16.49 -8.96 21.74
C ALA A 566 16.91 -9.79 22.97
N TYR A 567 15.96 -10.08 23.86
CA TYR A 567 16.22 -10.91 25.04
C TYR A 567 16.69 -12.34 24.69
N TYR A 568 15.98 -13.01 23.76
CA TYR A 568 16.29 -14.39 23.37
C TYR A 568 17.52 -14.49 22.48
N PHE A 569 17.77 -13.49 21.63
CA PHE A 569 18.99 -13.37 20.84
C PHE A 569 20.22 -13.27 21.76
N LYS A 570 20.18 -12.43 22.79
CA LYS A 570 21.26 -12.36 23.79
C LYS A 570 21.50 -13.68 24.48
N LYS A 571 20.43 -14.36 24.92
CA LYS A 571 20.56 -15.69 25.56
C LYS A 571 21.20 -16.72 24.64
N MET A 572 20.84 -16.72 23.36
CA MET A 572 21.48 -17.60 22.39
C MET A 572 22.98 -17.31 22.28
N THR A 573 23.39 -16.05 22.30
CA THR A 573 24.80 -15.65 22.19
C THR A 573 25.62 -15.97 23.46
N VAL A 574 25.01 -15.97 24.64
CA VAL A 574 25.68 -16.14 25.94
C VAL A 574 25.83 -17.62 26.34
N THR A 575 24.90 -18.48 25.92
CA THR A 575 24.96 -19.90 26.26
C THR A 575 26.00 -20.58 25.36
N ALA A 576 27.13 -21.04 25.92
CA ALA A 576 28.20 -21.69 25.16
C ALA A 576 27.61 -22.82 24.29
N PRO A 577 27.62 -22.68 22.96
CA PRO A 577 27.03 -23.70 22.13
C PRO A 577 27.84 -25.00 22.21
N PRO A 578 27.23 -26.17 21.93
CA PRO A 578 28.01 -27.37 21.68
C PRO A 578 29.03 -27.09 20.56
N PRO A 579 30.28 -27.55 20.70
CA PRO A 579 31.30 -27.32 19.68
C PRO A 579 30.83 -27.86 18.33
N THR A 580 31.03 -27.10 17.25
CA THR A 580 30.79 -27.53 15.86
C THR A 580 32.12 -27.63 15.11
N LEU A 581 32.16 -28.41 14.03
CA LEU A 581 33.34 -28.44 13.15
C LEU A 581 33.33 -27.23 12.22
N SER A 582 34.51 -26.62 12.03
CA SER A 582 34.76 -25.63 10.98
C SER A 582 35.15 -26.33 9.69
N ILE A 583 34.38 -26.14 8.63
CA ILE A 583 34.58 -26.80 7.33
C ILE A 583 34.74 -25.74 6.25
N LYS A 584 35.94 -25.62 5.67
CA LYS A 584 36.18 -24.81 4.47
C LYS A 584 36.12 -25.70 3.24
N VAL A 585 35.21 -25.39 2.32
CA VAL A 585 35.00 -26.16 1.08
C VAL A 585 35.64 -25.43 -0.10
N THR A 586 36.44 -26.13 -0.89
CA THR A 586 37.11 -25.59 -2.08
C THR A 586 36.79 -26.49 -3.29
N PRO A 587 35.82 -26.11 -4.14
CA PRO A 587 35.47 -26.87 -5.34
C PRO A 587 36.44 -26.52 -6.48
N GLN A 588 37.16 -27.50 -7.01
CA GLN A 588 38.14 -27.31 -8.07
C GLN A 588 37.73 -28.04 -9.35
N ASN A 589 38.15 -27.53 -10.50
CA ASN A 589 38.04 -28.26 -11.76
C ASN A 589 39.16 -29.31 -11.89
N SER A 590 39.13 -30.09 -12.98
CA SER A 590 40.13 -31.12 -13.28
C SER A 590 41.58 -30.62 -13.41
N THR A 591 41.79 -29.30 -13.56
CA THR A 591 43.13 -28.68 -13.60
C THR A 591 43.63 -28.23 -12.22
N GLY A 592 42.81 -28.40 -11.17
CA GLY A 592 43.11 -27.91 -9.81
C GLY A 592 42.84 -26.41 -9.62
N SER A 593 42.25 -25.74 -10.62
CA SER A 593 41.86 -24.33 -10.51
C SER A 593 40.49 -24.21 -9.82
N LEU A 594 40.21 -23.05 -9.20
CA LEU A 594 38.91 -22.69 -8.62
C LEU A 594 38.14 -21.82 -9.64
N PRO A 595 37.47 -22.38 -10.65
CA PRO A 595 36.61 -21.58 -11.50
C PRO A 595 35.36 -21.16 -10.72
N PHE A 596 34.76 -20.05 -11.11
CA PHE A 596 33.42 -19.69 -10.66
C PHE A 596 32.36 -20.67 -11.23
N GLU A 597 32.65 -21.26 -12.40
CA GLU A 597 31.67 -22.04 -13.18
C GLU A 597 32.10 -23.48 -13.44
N PHE A 598 31.10 -24.35 -13.45
CA PHE A 598 31.25 -25.76 -13.74
C PHE A 598 30.23 -26.18 -14.81
N PRO A 599 30.65 -26.28 -16.09
CA PRO A 599 29.79 -26.78 -17.15
C PRO A 599 29.27 -28.20 -16.87
N GLN A 600 28.11 -28.54 -17.45
CA GLN A 600 27.54 -29.88 -17.28
C GLN A 600 28.47 -31.00 -17.78
N GLY A 601 28.43 -32.14 -17.10
CA GLY A 601 29.29 -33.29 -17.38
C GLY A 601 30.73 -33.16 -16.88
N THR A 602 31.13 -31.99 -16.38
CA THR A 602 32.46 -31.81 -15.78
C THR A 602 32.53 -32.39 -14.37
N THR A 603 33.74 -32.70 -13.90
CA THR A 603 33.99 -33.15 -12.54
C THR A 603 34.41 -31.98 -11.66
N ILE A 604 33.73 -31.83 -10.52
CA ILE A 604 34.14 -30.99 -9.40
C ILE A 604 34.94 -31.85 -8.43
N THR A 605 36.22 -31.52 -8.26
CA THR A 605 37.03 -32.07 -7.18
C THR A 605 36.80 -31.23 -5.92
N VAL A 606 36.16 -31.83 -4.93
CA VAL A 606 35.85 -31.19 -3.65
C VAL A 606 37.00 -31.41 -2.69
N ASN A 607 37.64 -30.31 -2.28
CA ASN A 607 38.65 -30.32 -1.22
C ASN A 607 38.11 -29.60 0.02
N ALA A 608 37.92 -30.34 1.11
CA ALA A 608 37.40 -29.80 2.36
C ALA A 608 38.46 -29.83 3.48
N THR A 609 38.77 -28.68 4.06
CA THR A 609 39.58 -28.63 5.28
C THR A 609 38.64 -28.60 6.48
N VAL A 610 38.73 -29.63 7.32
CA VAL A 610 37.86 -29.81 8.49
C VAL A 610 38.67 -29.62 9.76
N MET A 611 38.22 -28.71 10.63
CA MET A 611 38.87 -28.40 11.89
C MET A 611 37.92 -28.50 13.08
N SER A 612 38.48 -28.91 14.22
CA SER A 612 37.86 -28.86 15.53
C SER A 612 38.57 -27.81 16.40
N SER A 613 38.07 -27.61 17.63
CA SER A 613 38.72 -26.73 18.61
C SER A 613 40.15 -27.16 18.98
N VAL A 614 40.52 -28.41 18.73
CA VAL A 614 41.85 -28.98 19.07
C VAL A 614 42.74 -29.21 17.83
N GLY A 615 42.30 -28.80 16.64
CA GLY A 615 43.07 -28.91 15.38
C GLY A 615 42.35 -29.68 14.26
N SER A 616 43.10 -30.02 13.21
CA SER A 616 42.59 -30.70 12.01
C SER A 616 41.96 -32.05 12.33
N VAL A 617 40.79 -32.32 11.73
CA VAL A 617 40.08 -33.58 11.90
C VAL A 617 40.63 -34.63 10.94
N THR A 618 41.21 -35.70 11.49
CA THR A 618 41.83 -36.80 10.75
C THR A 618 41.05 -38.12 10.82
N SER A 619 39.89 -38.12 11.48
CA SER A 619 38.97 -39.28 11.55
C SER A 619 37.52 -38.81 11.68
N GLY A 620 36.63 -39.45 10.91
CA GLY A 620 35.21 -39.08 10.85
C GLY A 620 34.54 -39.63 9.59
N SER A 621 33.29 -39.22 9.38
CA SER A 621 32.51 -39.49 8.17
C SER A 621 32.04 -38.17 7.60
N PHE A 622 32.45 -37.86 6.37
CA PHE A 622 32.10 -36.62 5.68
C PHE A 622 31.60 -36.95 4.28
N ASN A 623 30.53 -36.27 3.86
CA ASN A 623 30.00 -36.34 2.51
C ASN A 623 30.01 -34.94 1.91
N ALA A 624 30.24 -34.88 0.60
CA ALA A 624 29.99 -33.69 -0.18
C ALA A 624 28.73 -33.89 -1.02
N SER A 625 27.99 -32.82 -1.23
CA SER A 625 26.85 -32.77 -2.14
C SER A 625 26.87 -31.51 -2.98
N LEU A 626 26.33 -31.62 -4.18
CA LEU A 626 26.04 -30.50 -5.06
C LEU A 626 24.54 -30.21 -4.97
N ASN A 627 24.19 -29.02 -4.50
CA ASN A 627 22.83 -28.59 -4.28
C ASN A 627 22.47 -27.47 -5.28
N SER A 628 21.35 -27.62 -5.97
CA SER A 628 20.83 -26.64 -6.95
C SER A 628 19.35 -26.34 -6.66
N LEU A 629 18.67 -25.63 -7.57
CA LEU A 629 17.22 -25.41 -7.54
C LEU A 629 16.39 -26.72 -7.64
N ASN A 630 16.99 -27.87 -7.95
CA ASN A 630 16.34 -29.19 -7.88
C ASN A 630 16.81 -30.04 -6.69
N GLY A 631 17.57 -29.43 -5.78
CA GLY A 631 17.98 -30.03 -4.52
C GLY A 631 19.34 -30.66 -4.62
N GLN A 632 19.55 -31.75 -3.89
CA GLN A 632 20.78 -32.50 -4.00
C GLN A 632 20.80 -33.26 -5.33
N VAL A 633 21.65 -32.81 -6.25
CA VAL A 633 21.74 -33.37 -7.62
C VAL A 633 22.92 -34.30 -7.81
N ALA A 634 23.93 -34.19 -6.95
CA ALA A 634 25.04 -35.14 -6.86
C ALA A 634 25.52 -35.25 -5.41
N SER A 635 26.06 -36.40 -5.04
CA SER A 635 26.72 -36.59 -3.75
C SER A 635 27.87 -37.59 -3.83
N THR A 636 28.82 -37.46 -2.91
CA THR A 636 29.98 -38.35 -2.81
C THR A 636 30.49 -38.41 -1.39
N THR A 637 31.03 -39.56 -0.97
CA THR A 637 31.71 -39.69 0.32
C THR A 637 33.14 -39.21 0.20
N LEU A 638 33.57 -38.34 1.12
CA LEU A 638 34.92 -37.81 1.14
C LEU A 638 35.90 -38.77 1.80
N LYS A 639 37.14 -38.78 1.31
CA LYS A 639 38.25 -39.56 1.86
C LYS A 639 39.34 -38.61 2.34
N LEU A 640 39.89 -38.86 3.53
CA LEU A 640 41.01 -38.07 4.03
C LEU A 640 42.28 -38.35 3.22
N ASN A 641 42.84 -37.30 2.64
CA ASN A 641 44.20 -37.26 2.16
C ASN A 641 45.14 -36.94 3.34
N LYS A 642 45.89 -37.94 3.79
CA LYS A 642 46.75 -37.83 4.98
C LYS A 642 47.95 -36.90 4.79
N THR A 643 48.31 -36.56 3.56
CA THR A 643 49.45 -35.70 3.24
C THR A 643 49.07 -34.23 3.36
N THR A 644 47.93 -33.86 2.80
CA THR A 644 47.41 -32.49 2.76
C THR A 644 46.46 -32.17 3.93
N LEU A 645 46.04 -33.21 4.67
CA LEU A 645 45.02 -33.13 5.74
C LEU A 645 43.67 -32.57 5.25
N THR A 646 43.34 -32.83 3.99
CA THR A 646 42.07 -32.47 3.34
C THR A 646 41.19 -33.68 3.14
N TRP A 647 39.88 -33.49 3.22
CA TRP A 647 38.87 -34.47 2.87
C TRP A 647 38.49 -34.26 1.40
N GLU A 648 38.72 -35.27 0.57
CA GLU A 648 38.70 -35.16 -0.89
C GLU A 648 37.66 -36.11 -1.50
N GLY A 649 36.99 -35.65 -2.54
CA GLY A 649 36.02 -36.44 -3.30
C GLY A 649 35.68 -35.77 -4.62
N ASN A 650 35.02 -36.51 -5.51
CA ASN A 650 34.63 -36.01 -6.83
C ASN A 650 33.11 -36.04 -6.97
N LEU A 651 32.55 -34.91 -7.40
CA LEU A 651 31.16 -34.77 -7.83
C LEU A 651 31.16 -34.60 -9.35
N THR A 652 30.21 -35.21 -10.04
CA THR A 652 30.00 -34.96 -11.48
C THR A 652 28.83 -34.01 -11.62
N VAL A 653 29.01 -32.90 -12.35
CA VAL A 653 27.90 -31.99 -12.66
C VAL A 653 26.90 -32.74 -13.54
N PRO A 654 25.65 -32.92 -13.11
CA PRO A 654 24.66 -33.68 -13.86
C PRO A 654 24.46 -33.09 -15.26
N ILE A 655 24.27 -33.97 -16.24
CA ILE A 655 23.75 -33.61 -17.56
C ILE A 655 22.23 -33.72 -17.48
N MET A 656 21.63 -32.92 -16.61
CA MET A 656 20.19 -32.90 -16.38
C MET A 656 19.63 -31.56 -16.82
N PRO A 657 18.42 -31.56 -17.38
CA PRO A 657 17.94 -30.39 -18.09
C PRO A 657 17.58 -29.17 -17.25
N TYR A 658 17.59 -29.26 -15.92
CA TYR A 658 17.19 -28.16 -15.04
C TYR A 658 18.20 -27.86 -13.93
N ASP A 659 19.35 -28.57 -13.92
CA ASP A 659 20.39 -28.46 -12.88
C ASP A 659 21.47 -27.44 -13.29
N THR A 660 21.08 -26.17 -13.41
CA THR A 660 21.97 -25.06 -13.80
C THR A 660 21.64 -23.77 -13.08
N GLY A 661 22.61 -22.87 -12.97
CA GLY A 661 22.51 -21.62 -12.23
C GLY A 661 23.37 -21.60 -10.97
N ILE A 662 23.05 -20.70 -10.06
CA ILE A 662 23.66 -20.62 -8.73
C ILE A 662 23.43 -21.96 -8.00
N SER A 663 24.45 -22.47 -7.32
CA SER A 663 24.45 -23.78 -6.68
C SER A 663 25.47 -23.83 -5.56
N ASP A 664 25.30 -24.77 -4.63
CA ASP A 664 26.20 -24.94 -3.48
C ASP A 664 26.88 -26.29 -3.48
N VAL A 665 28.20 -26.29 -3.32
CA VAL A 665 28.95 -27.48 -2.92
C VAL A 665 28.97 -27.51 -1.39
N VAL A 666 28.16 -28.38 -0.81
CA VAL A 666 28.00 -28.52 0.64
C VAL A 666 28.80 -29.72 1.13
N VAL A 667 29.55 -29.56 2.22
CA VAL A 667 30.22 -30.64 2.92
C VAL A 667 29.68 -30.72 4.33
N SER A 668 29.16 -31.88 4.71
CA SER A 668 28.66 -32.13 6.05
C SER A 668 29.14 -33.47 6.57
N GLY A 669 29.25 -33.58 7.90
CA GLY A 669 29.73 -34.81 8.52
C GLY A 669 30.06 -34.62 9.99
N SER A 670 30.58 -35.69 10.59
CA SER A 670 30.96 -35.71 12.00
C SER A 670 32.33 -36.36 12.18
N ASN A 671 33.09 -35.85 13.14
CA ASN A 671 34.32 -36.51 13.57
C ASN A 671 34.02 -37.80 14.37
N SER A 672 35.07 -38.56 14.72
CA SER A 672 34.94 -39.78 15.53
C SER A 672 34.41 -39.57 16.95
N SER A 673 34.34 -38.33 17.43
CA SER A 673 33.77 -37.95 18.73
C SER A 673 32.30 -37.53 18.63
N GLY A 674 31.69 -37.62 17.45
CA GLY A 674 30.28 -37.25 17.21
C GLY A 674 30.05 -35.74 17.07
N VAL A 675 31.10 -34.93 16.98
CA VAL A 675 30.97 -33.49 16.72
C VAL A 675 30.73 -33.29 15.24
N SER A 676 29.60 -32.65 14.91
CA SER A 676 29.19 -32.41 13.51
C SER A 676 29.52 -30.99 13.05
N GLY A 677 29.62 -30.81 11.74
CA GLY A 677 29.66 -29.50 11.12
C GLY A 677 29.18 -29.54 9.67
N ILE A 678 28.95 -28.35 9.15
CA ILE A 678 28.58 -28.10 7.76
C ILE A 678 29.46 -26.96 7.24
N GLY A 679 29.88 -27.08 5.99
CA GLY A 679 30.54 -26.02 5.25
C GLY A 679 30.01 -25.98 3.84
N MET A 680 30.13 -24.83 3.19
CA MET A 680 29.63 -24.65 1.83
C MET A 680 30.57 -23.78 1.01
N ALA A 681 30.48 -23.95 -0.31
CA ALA A 681 31.02 -23.02 -1.27
C ALA A 681 30.05 -22.88 -2.43
N GLU A 682 29.69 -21.64 -2.74
CA GLU A 682 28.90 -21.30 -3.92
C GLU A 682 29.68 -21.66 -5.20
N ALA A 683 28.95 -22.11 -6.20
CA ALA A 683 29.40 -22.47 -7.53
C ALA A 683 28.31 -22.12 -8.55
N TYR A 684 28.67 -21.94 -9.80
CA TYR A 684 27.70 -21.75 -10.88
C TYR A 684 27.71 -22.95 -11.84
N LEU A 685 26.56 -23.60 -12.03
CA LEU A 685 26.41 -24.77 -12.90
C LEU A 685 25.91 -24.38 -14.29
N GLY A 686 26.55 -24.89 -15.34
CA GLY A 686 26.13 -24.66 -16.73
C GLY A 686 26.41 -23.23 -17.22
N TYR A 687 25.57 -22.73 -18.12
CA TYR A 687 25.74 -21.44 -18.81
C TYR A 687 24.63 -20.46 -18.43
N TYR A 688 24.87 -19.15 -18.45
CA TYR A 688 23.79 -18.16 -18.38
C TYR A 688 23.18 -17.95 -19.75
N ALA A 689 21.85 -17.88 -19.88
CA ALA A 689 21.22 -17.55 -21.17
C ALA A 689 20.21 -16.40 -21.06
N SER A 690 20.32 -15.46 -22.01
CA SER A 690 19.43 -14.29 -22.12
C SER A 690 18.59 -14.33 -23.40
N ILE A 691 17.38 -13.79 -23.33
CA ILE A 691 16.47 -13.64 -24.47
C ILE A 691 16.81 -12.34 -25.21
N LEU A 692 17.18 -12.46 -26.49
CA LEU A 692 17.55 -11.30 -27.30
C LEU A 692 16.37 -10.71 -28.05
N ASN A 693 15.53 -11.58 -28.61
CA ASN A 693 14.28 -11.23 -29.25
C ASN A 693 13.39 -12.46 -29.38
N VAL A 694 12.08 -12.24 -29.30
CA VAL A 694 11.07 -13.20 -29.71
C VAL A 694 10.33 -12.58 -30.89
N PHE A 695 10.60 -13.07 -32.11
CA PHE A 695 9.90 -12.61 -33.30
C PHE A 695 8.93 -13.69 -33.80
N SER A 696 7.71 -13.28 -34.16
CA SER A 696 6.81 -14.09 -34.98
C SER A 696 7.02 -13.72 -36.44
N THR A 697 7.40 -14.68 -37.29
CA THR A 697 7.58 -14.46 -38.74
C THR A 697 6.27 -14.58 -39.53
N GLY A 698 5.12 -14.71 -38.86
CA GLY A 698 3.78 -14.76 -39.43
C GLY A 698 2.71 -14.94 -38.36
N SER A 699 1.43 -15.01 -38.76
CA SER A 699 0.30 -15.29 -37.86
C SER A 699 0.43 -16.68 -37.24
N TYR A 700 0.98 -16.81 -36.02
CA TYR A 700 1.17 -18.14 -35.40
C TYR A 700 0.18 -18.61 -34.35
N ILE A 701 0.03 -19.93 -34.37
CA ILE A 701 -1.02 -20.74 -33.78
C ILE A 701 -0.42 -21.44 -32.57
N PHE A 702 -0.78 -20.98 -31.39
CA PHE A 702 -0.94 -21.91 -30.28
C PHE A 702 -2.44 -22.23 -30.14
N ASN A 703 -2.93 -23.17 -30.95
CA ASN A 703 -4.25 -23.77 -30.74
C ASN A 703 -4.15 -25.29 -30.93
N THR A 704 -5.01 -25.98 -30.21
CA THR A 704 -5.08 -27.41 -29.94
C THR A 704 -5.36 -28.31 -31.15
N THR A 705 -5.38 -27.84 -32.41
CA THR A 705 -5.68 -28.74 -33.56
C THR A 705 -5.30 -28.29 -34.99
N VAL A 706 -4.27 -27.47 -35.25
CA VAL A 706 -3.78 -27.29 -36.66
C VAL A 706 -2.26 -27.05 -36.72
N ALA A 707 -1.59 -27.68 -37.68
CA ALA A 707 -0.14 -27.65 -37.89
C ALA A 707 0.38 -26.32 -38.50
N GLY A 708 1.23 -25.62 -37.72
CA GLY A 708 2.32 -24.73 -38.15
C GLY A 708 2.08 -23.20 -38.07
N PRO A 709 3.09 -22.40 -38.47
CA PRO A 709 4.53 -22.41 -38.06
C PRO A 709 4.98 -21.57 -36.79
N THR A 710 6.15 -20.91 -36.79
CA THR A 710 7.25 -20.80 -35.80
C THR A 710 7.48 -19.50 -34.96
N SER A 711 7.66 -19.57 -33.62
CA SER A 711 8.28 -18.47 -32.83
C SER A 711 9.81 -18.65 -32.78
N VAL A 712 10.57 -17.65 -33.23
CA VAL A 712 12.04 -17.67 -33.16
C VAL A 712 12.49 -17.11 -31.81
N ILE A 713 13.14 -17.92 -30.98
CA ILE A 713 13.87 -17.43 -29.82
C ILE A 713 15.33 -17.31 -30.23
N ALA A 714 15.89 -16.10 -30.14
CA ALA A 714 17.33 -15.90 -30.16
C ALA A 714 17.84 -15.89 -28.73
N MET A 715 18.62 -16.89 -28.35
CA MET A 715 19.27 -17.00 -27.05
C MET A 715 20.77 -16.83 -27.21
N GLN A 716 21.37 -16.06 -26.31
CA GLN A 716 22.82 -16.01 -26.19
C GLN A 716 23.23 -16.67 -24.88
N SER A 717 23.99 -17.75 -25.00
CA SER A 717 24.58 -18.44 -23.87
C SER A 717 25.96 -17.90 -23.58
N TRP A 718 26.17 -17.60 -22.31
CA TRP A 718 27.39 -17.09 -21.73
C TRP A 718 27.93 -18.11 -20.75
N ILE A 719 29.23 -18.28 -20.81
CA ILE A 719 30.00 -18.43 -19.59
C ILE A 719 30.05 -17.00 -19.00
N THR A 720 29.63 -16.78 -17.75
CA THR A 720 29.63 -15.52 -16.96
C THR A 720 30.91 -14.68 -17.14
N ASN A 721 32.00 -15.34 -17.52
CA ASN A 721 33.22 -14.80 -18.12
C ASN A 721 33.11 -14.46 -19.62
N GLY A 722 32.03 -13.83 -20.09
CA GLY A 722 31.95 -13.23 -21.44
C GLY A 722 32.24 -14.16 -22.64
N THR A 723 32.22 -15.50 -22.48
CA THR A 723 32.56 -16.43 -23.58
C THR A 723 31.28 -17.01 -24.16
N THR A 724 31.07 -16.80 -25.46
CA THR A 724 29.94 -17.39 -26.18
C THR A 724 30.10 -18.90 -26.25
N VAL A 725 29.01 -19.62 -25.97
CA VAL A 725 28.98 -21.07 -26.07
C VAL A 725 28.45 -21.44 -27.46
N ASP A 726 29.34 -21.89 -28.33
CA ASP A 726 29.04 -22.35 -29.69
C ASP A 726 28.42 -23.76 -29.68
N ALA A 727 27.37 -23.97 -28.88
CA ALA A 727 26.66 -25.24 -28.74
C ALA A 727 25.15 -25.02 -28.80
N PRO A 728 24.39 -25.98 -29.38
CA PRO A 728 22.93 -25.92 -29.37
C PRO A 728 22.38 -25.80 -27.95
N LEU A 729 21.38 -24.94 -27.77
CA LEU A 729 20.66 -24.81 -26.51
C LEU A 729 19.36 -25.60 -26.55
N GLY A 730 18.97 -26.15 -25.41
CA GLY A 730 17.69 -26.83 -25.27
C GLY A 730 16.73 -26.05 -24.40
N LEU A 731 15.42 -26.20 -24.64
CA LEU A 731 14.35 -25.65 -23.79
C LEU A 731 13.31 -26.72 -23.47
N PHE A 732 12.78 -26.69 -22.26
CA PHE A 732 11.63 -27.50 -21.86
C PHE A 732 10.42 -26.63 -21.54
N PRO A 733 9.27 -26.90 -22.18
CA PRO A 733 8.02 -26.24 -21.84
C PRO A 733 7.36 -26.92 -20.65
N LEU A 734 7.14 -26.17 -19.58
CA LEU A 734 6.37 -26.57 -18.41
C LEU A 734 5.04 -25.81 -18.41
N SER A 735 3.91 -26.51 -18.44
CA SER A 735 2.60 -25.88 -18.30
C SER A 735 2.22 -25.84 -16.85
N TYR A 736 1.72 -24.69 -16.41
CA TYR A 736 1.09 -24.60 -15.11
C TYR A 736 -0.37 -25.04 -15.22
N SER A 737 -0.82 -25.85 -14.26
CA SER A 737 -2.24 -26.13 -14.05
C SER A 737 -2.58 -25.82 -12.60
N ILE A 738 -3.84 -25.43 -12.38
CA ILE A 738 -4.43 -25.22 -11.05
C ILE A 738 -5.26 -26.43 -10.64
N LEU A 739 -5.90 -27.07 -11.62
CA LEU A 739 -6.69 -28.29 -11.45
C LEU A 739 -5.91 -29.43 -12.07
N ASP A 740 -5.83 -30.57 -11.38
CA ASP A 740 -5.27 -31.77 -11.98
C ASP A 740 -6.14 -32.22 -13.17
N LYS A 741 -5.48 -32.53 -14.30
CA LYS A 741 -6.15 -32.97 -15.54
C LYS A 741 -6.81 -34.35 -15.40
N SER A 742 -6.34 -35.15 -14.44
CA SER A 742 -6.79 -36.52 -14.19
C SER A 742 -7.77 -36.63 -13.02
N ASN A 743 -7.80 -35.63 -12.14
CA ASN A 743 -8.67 -35.56 -10.96
C ASN A 743 -9.01 -34.08 -10.70
N PRO A 744 -10.27 -33.65 -10.51
CA PRO A 744 -10.61 -32.24 -10.30
C PRO A 744 -10.06 -31.62 -8.99
N VAL A 745 -9.10 -32.25 -8.31
CA VAL A 745 -8.41 -31.67 -7.16
C VAL A 745 -7.50 -30.54 -7.61
N MET A 746 -7.44 -29.47 -6.84
CA MET A 746 -6.49 -28.39 -7.07
C MET A 746 -5.05 -28.95 -6.99
N SER A 747 -4.33 -28.96 -8.11
CA SER A 747 -2.89 -29.20 -8.17
C SER A 747 -2.22 -27.90 -8.53
N ASN A 748 -1.41 -27.35 -7.63
CA ASN A 748 -0.70 -26.10 -7.86
C ASN A 748 0.71 -26.46 -8.34
N GLY A 749 0.92 -26.54 -9.66
CA GLY A 749 2.20 -27.07 -10.14
C GLY A 749 2.46 -26.97 -11.63
N TYR A 750 3.76 -26.99 -11.96
CA TYR A 750 4.26 -27.12 -13.31
C TYR A 750 4.37 -28.59 -13.70
N ALA A 751 3.84 -28.93 -14.87
CA ALA A 751 3.98 -30.25 -15.48
C ALA A 751 4.58 -30.11 -16.88
N LEU A 752 5.32 -31.12 -17.32
CA LEU A 752 5.89 -31.16 -18.66
C LEU A 752 4.77 -31.02 -19.72
N ALA A 753 4.87 -29.98 -20.55
CA ALA A 753 3.84 -29.63 -21.54
C ALA A 753 4.13 -30.13 -22.95
N GLY A 754 5.34 -30.65 -23.20
CA GLY A 754 5.77 -31.11 -24.51
C GLY A 754 7.22 -31.60 -24.51
N PRO A 755 7.74 -32.03 -25.68
CA PRO A 755 9.12 -32.46 -25.81
C PRO A 755 10.10 -31.27 -25.67
N GLN A 756 11.37 -31.59 -25.46
CA GLN A 756 12.47 -30.64 -25.56
C GLN A 756 12.48 -29.94 -26.94
N ILE A 757 12.73 -28.65 -26.92
CA ILE A 757 13.01 -27.83 -28.11
C ILE A 757 14.52 -27.65 -28.19
N ILE A 758 15.10 -27.80 -29.38
CA ILE A 758 16.53 -27.58 -29.62
C ILE A 758 16.70 -26.35 -30.50
N LEU A 759 17.49 -25.39 -30.02
CA LEU A 759 17.86 -24.16 -30.69
C LEU A 759 19.29 -24.34 -31.24
N PRO A 760 19.47 -24.62 -32.55
CA PRO A 760 20.79 -24.71 -33.14
C PRO A 760 21.56 -23.38 -33.06
N PHE A 761 22.88 -23.47 -32.93
CA PHE A 761 23.76 -22.32 -32.96
C PHE A 761 23.93 -21.78 -34.39
N ASN A 762 23.62 -20.50 -34.60
CA ASN A 762 23.90 -19.80 -35.84
C ASN A 762 25.24 -19.04 -35.71
N SER A 763 26.29 -19.58 -36.33
CA SER A 763 27.64 -19.00 -36.31
C SER A 763 27.77 -17.66 -37.03
N THR A 764 26.82 -17.31 -37.90
CA THR A 764 26.82 -16.01 -38.62
C THR A 764 26.29 -14.90 -37.73
N LEU A 765 25.28 -15.22 -36.91
CA LEU A 765 24.65 -14.26 -36.00
C LEU A 765 25.23 -14.31 -34.57
N GLY A 766 25.98 -15.36 -34.23
CA GLY A 766 26.56 -15.57 -32.90
C GLY A 766 25.51 -15.87 -31.82
N VAL A 767 24.37 -16.45 -32.20
CA VAL A 767 23.23 -16.71 -31.31
C VAL A 767 22.64 -18.09 -31.57
N ASN A 768 22.01 -18.69 -30.57
CA ASN A 768 21.18 -19.88 -30.75
C ASN A 768 19.80 -19.44 -31.20
N GLU A 769 19.38 -19.89 -32.38
CA GLU A 769 18.07 -19.56 -32.92
C GLU A 769 17.33 -20.83 -33.30
N GLY A 770 16.02 -20.85 -33.07
CA GLY A 770 15.21 -21.99 -33.41
C GLY A 770 13.75 -21.72 -33.18
N THR A 771 12.95 -22.69 -33.59
CA THR A 771 11.50 -22.59 -33.55
C THR A 771 10.93 -23.37 -32.39
N ILE A 772 10.03 -22.74 -31.63
CA ILE A 772 9.11 -23.45 -30.74
C ILE A 772 8.02 -24.14 -31.59
N THR A 773 8.09 -25.46 -31.76
CA THR A 773 7.03 -26.27 -32.40
C THR A 773 6.35 -27.16 -31.37
N GLY A 774 5.03 -27.05 -31.20
CA GLY A 774 4.28 -27.94 -30.32
C GLY A 774 2.86 -27.45 -30.02
N THR A 775 2.03 -28.36 -29.50
CA THR A 775 0.71 -28.02 -28.95
C THR A 775 0.82 -27.91 -27.44
N TYR A 776 0.63 -26.70 -26.90
CA TYR A 776 0.67 -26.46 -25.46
C TYR A 776 -0.73 -26.17 -24.91
N PRO A 777 -1.00 -26.48 -23.63
CA PRO A 777 -2.23 -26.08 -22.95
C PRO A 777 -2.38 -24.55 -22.95
N ALA A 778 -3.60 -24.05 -23.11
CA ALA A 778 -3.88 -22.62 -22.93
C ALA A 778 -3.59 -22.20 -21.47
N GLY A 779 -3.13 -20.97 -21.30
CA GLY A 779 -2.68 -20.41 -20.04
C GLY A 779 -1.14 -20.29 -19.94
N PRO A 780 -0.61 -20.10 -18.73
CA PRO A 780 0.82 -19.85 -18.54
C PRO A 780 1.72 -21.06 -18.81
N ILE A 781 2.79 -20.82 -19.56
CA ILE A 781 3.86 -21.79 -19.86
C ILE A 781 5.19 -21.19 -19.38
N LEU A 782 5.99 -21.97 -18.66
CA LEU A 782 7.35 -21.62 -18.29
C LEU A 782 8.32 -22.43 -19.16
N PHE A 783 9.17 -21.75 -19.92
CA PHE A 783 10.30 -22.41 -20.58
C PHE A 783 11.52 -22.39 -19.67
N VAL A 784 12.13 -23.57 -19.48
CA VAL A 784 13.36 -23.72 -18.70
C VAL A 784 14.49 -24.14 -19.63
N GLY A 785 15.65 -23.49 -19.49
CA GLY A 785 16.86 -23.79 -20.25
C GLY A 785 17.49 -25.12 -19.87
N ILE A 786 18.01 -25.84 -20.87
CA ILE A 786 18.77 -27.09 -20.72
C ILE A 786 20.24 -26.75 -20.79
N ALA A 787 21.02 -27.22 -19.81
CA ALA A 787 22.42 -26.85 -19.64
C ALA A 787 22.65 -25.33 -19.55
N SER A 788 21.59 -24.55 -19.40
CA SER A 788 21.61 -23.11 -19.35
C SER A 788 20.56 -22.60 -18.38
N TYR A 789 20.95 -21.61 -17.60
CA TYR A 789 20.10 -20.87 -16.72
C TYR A 789 19.27 -19.87 -17.53
N LEU A 790 18.03 -20.28 -17.81
CA LEU A 790 16.99 -19.45 -18.39
C LEU A 790 15.65 -19.88 -17.81
N TYR A 791 14.88 -18.92 -17.31
CA TYR A 791 13.48 -19.09 -16.97
C TYR A 791 12.66 -18.04 -17.74
N MET A 792 11.84 -18.49 -18.67
CA MET A 792 11.05 -17.62 -19.55
C MET A 792 9.56 -17.93 -19.42
N PRO A 793 8.80 -17.15 -18.63
CA PRO A 793 7.36 -17.30 -18.54
C PRO A 793 6.67 -16.65 -19.75
N VAL A 794 5.83 -17.40 -20.45
CA VAL A 794 5.00 -16.93 -21.55
C VAL A 794 3.53 -17.25 -21.30
N THR A 795 2.63 -16.48 -21.93
CA THR A 795 1.20 -16.78 -21.92
C THR A 795 0.82 -17.45 -23.22
N ASN A 796 0.22 -18.64 -23.13
CA ASN A 796 -0.31 -19.35 -24.27
C ASN A 796 -1.82 -19.10 -24.44
N GLY A 797 -2.24 -18.61 -25.61
CA GLY A 797 -3.64 -18.32 -25.88
C GLY A 797 -4.09 -16.95 -25.35
N VAL A 798 -5.40 -16.71 -25.20
CA VAL A 798 -5.94 -15.40 -24.78
C VAL A 798 -5.37 -15.01 -23.43
N GLY A 799 -4.69 -13.86 -23.34
CA GLY A 799 -4.16 -13.38 -22.07
C GLY A 799 -5.26 -12.79 -21.20
N LEU A 800 -5.36 -13.30 -19.98
CA LEU A 800 -6.43 -12.99 -19.02
C LEU A 800 -5.88 -12.44 -17.69
N GLN A 801 -4.55 -12.36 -17.57
CA GLN A 801 -3.82 -11.85 -16.39
C GLN A 801 -4.03 -10.36 -16.13
N GLN A 802 -4.81 -9.68 -16.96
CA GLN A 802 -5.21 -8.29 -16.73
C GLN A 802 -6.65 -8.16 -16.18
N SER A 803 -7.36 -9.28 -16.02
CA SER A 803 -8.73 -9.25 -15.49
C SER A 803 -8.73 -8.90 -14.00
N PHE A 804 -9.79 -8.26 -13.52
CA PHE A 804 -9.95 -7.93 -12.10
C PHE A 804 -10.93 -8.87 -11.42
N ILE A 805 -10.64 -9.23 -10.18
CA ILE A 805 -11.53 -9.93 -9.25
C ILE A 805 -11.51 -9.15 -7.95
N LEU A 806 -12.65 -8.56 -7.58
CA LEU A 806 -12.78 -7.70 -6.40
C LEU A 806 -13.97 -8.10 -5.55
N GLY A 807 -13.81 -8.01 -4.23
CA GLY A 807 -14.92 -8.11 -3.28
C GLY A 807 -15.90 -6.93 -3.37
N PRO A 808 -17.06 -7.01 -2.69
CA PRO A 808 -18.01 -5.91 -2.63
C PRO A 808 -17.47 -4.66 -1.91
N GLN A 809 -16.51 -4.86 -1.01
CA GLN A 809 -15.73 -3.80 -0.38
C GLN A 809 -14.33 -3.85 -1.04
N GLY A 810 -13.84 -2.72 -1.51
CA GLY A 810 -12.56 -2.62 -2.20
C GLY A 810 -11.47 -2.52 -1.17
N VAL A 811 -11.17 -3.59 -0.45
CA VAL A 811 -10.25 -3.57 0.70
C VAL A 811 -9.47 -4.88 0.77
N GLU A 812 -8.35 -4.85 1.48
CA GLU A 812 -7.48 -6.00 1.74
C GLU A 812 -7.74 -6.58 3.13
N PRO A 813 -7.86 -7.91 3.30
CA PRO A 813 -7.88 -8.93 2.25
C PRO A 813 -9.12 -8.86 1.36
N GLY A 814 -8.96 -9.21 0.09
CA GLY A 814 -10.09 -9.40 -0.83
C GLY A 814 -11.08 -10.43 -0.32
N SER A 815 -12.28 -9.99 0.03
CA SER A 815 -13.27 -10.86 0.66
C SER A 815 -14.70 -10.62 0.18
N VAL A 816 -15.56 -11.62 0.37
CA VAL A 816 -16.99 -11.56 0.04
C VAL A 816 -17.76 -12.44 1.02
N ALA A 817 -18.93 -11.99 1.49
CA ALA A 817 -19.81 -12.85 2.30
C ALA A 817 -20.66 -13.78 1.43
N ALA A 818 -21.00 -14.95 1.95
CA ALA A 818 -21.99 -15.83 1.30
C ALA A 818 -23.32 -15.09 1.09
N GLY A 819 -23.82 -15.06 -0.15
CA GLY A 819 -25.01 -14.32 -0.57
C GLY A 819 -24.74 -12.92 -1.14
N GLN A 820 -23.49 -12.46 -1.17
CA GLN A 820 -23.08 -11.25 -1.89
C GLN A 820 -22.50 -11.58 -3.28
N ASN A 821 -22.18 -10.55 -4.06
CA ASN A 821 -21.60 -10.66 -5.38
C ASN A 821 -20.10 -10.33 -5.35
N ILE A 822 -19.33 -11.04 -6.18
CA ILE A 822 -17.96 -10.68 -6.53
C ILE A 822 -18.03 -9.79 -7.78
N TYR A 823 -17.27 -8.71 -7.81
CA TYR A 823 -17.15 -7.85 -8.97
C TYR A 823 -16.03 -8.36 -9.87
N VAL A 824 -16.36 -8.67 -11.12
CA VAL A 824 -15.39 -9.14 -12.12
C VAL A 824 -15.35 -8.22 -13.33
N VAL A 825 -14.15 -7.97 -13.84
CA VAL A 825 -13.92 -7.20 -15.06
C VAL A 825 -13.03 -8.01 -16.01
N PRO A 826 -13.53 -8.38 -17.19
CA PRO A 826 -12.71 -9.07 -18.17
C PRO A 826 -11.73 -8.10 -18.83
N PHE A 827 -10.46 -8.45 -18.80
CA PHE A 827 -9.47 -7.83 -19.67
C PHE A 827 -8.82 -8.90 -20.54
N LEU A 828 -8.85 -8.63 -21.84
CA LEU A 828 -8.26 -9.47 -22.86
C LEU A 828 -7.00 -8.78 -23.36
N SER A 829 -5.85 -9.29 -22.95
CA SER A 829 -4.61 -8.91 -23.61
C SER A 829 -4.41 -9.83 -24.81
N MET A 830 -4.06 -9.24 -25.95
CA MET A 830 -3.63 -10.04 -27.08
C MET A 830 -2.42 -10.89 -26.64
N PRO A 831 -2.35 -12.18 -27.02
CA PRO A 831 -1.09 -12.88 -27.09
C PRO A 831 -0.07 -11.96 -27.76
N TYR A 832 1.15 -11.86 -27.21
CA TYR A 832 2.21 -10.96 -27.71
C TYR A 832 2.55 -11.17 -29.20
N ASN A 833 2.08 -12.27 -29.79
CA ASN A 833 2.26 -12.67 -31.19
C ASN A 833 1.00 -12.49 -32.08
N LEU A 834 -0.06 -11.79 -31.65
CA LEU A 834 -1.21 -11.42 -32.49
C LEU A 834 -1.19 -9.91 -32.82
N PHE A 835 -0.83 -9.56 -34.05
CA PHE A 835 -0.65 -8.17 -34.53
C PHE A 835 -1.92 -7.52 -35.11
N ASN A 836 -3.10 -8.16 -35.06
CA ASN A 836 -4.32 -7.62 -35.66
C ASN A 836 -5.24 -6.95 -34.62
N PHE A 837 -5.42 -5.64 -34.75
CA PHE A 837 -6.23 -4.76 -33.88
C PHE A 837 -7.70 -5.20 -33.64
N ASN A 838 -8.24 -6.17 -34.41
CA ASN A 838 -9.63 -6.61 -34.32
C ASN A 838 -9.82 -8.03 -33.74
N ALA A 839 -8.77 -8.67 -33.21
CA ALA A 839 -8.80 -10.09 -32.86
C ALA A 839 -9.53 -10.45 -31.54
N PHE A 840 -10.10 -9.51 -30.77
CA PHE A 840 -10.80 -9.84 -29.52
C PHE A 840 -12.17 -9.18 -29.33
N ILE A 841 -12.56 -8.27 -30.23
CA ILE A 841 -13.85 -7.60 -30.18
C ILE A 841 -14.97 -8.65 -30.31
N GLY A 842 -15.77 -8.82 -29.25
CA GLY A 842 -16.87 -9.80 -29.18
C GLY A 842 -16.52 -11.15 -28.54
N SER A 843 -15.37 -11.29 -27.88
CA SER A 843 -15.01 -12.51 -27.15
C SER A 843 -15.72 -12.58 -25.80
N ASN A 844 -16.18 -13.76 -25.40
CA ASN A 844 -16.76 -13.98 -24.09
C ASN A 844 -15.69 -14.41 -23.09
N VAL A 845 -15.73 -13.86 -21.88
CA VAL A 845 -14.91 -14.27 -20.74
C VAL A 845 -15.81 -14.86 -19.67
N THR A 846 -15.53 -16.08 -19.25
CA THR A 846 -16.27 -16.77 -18.19
C THR A 846 -15.45 -16.77 -16.92
N PHE A 847 -16.05 -16.29 -15.84
CA PHE A 847 -15.54 -16.38 -14.47
C PHE A 847 -16.33 -17.45 -13.72
N SER A 848 -15.65 -18.39 -13.07
CA SER A 848 -16.26 -19.50 -12.33
C SER A 848 -15.70 -19.60 -10.92
N ILE A 849 -16.56 -19.64 -9.90
CA ILE A 849 -16.16 -19.90 -8.50
C ILE A 849 -15.94 -21.39 -8.33
N VAL A 850 -14.73 -21.79 -7.92
CA VAL A 850 -14.32 -23.18 -7.77
C VAL A 850 -13.76 -23.42 -6.37
N ASN A 851 -14.21 -24.50 -5.72
CA ASN A 851 -13.65 -24.91 -4.43
C ASN A 851 -12.37 -25.74 -4.59
N SER A 852 -11.78 -26.16 -3.47
CA SER A 852 -10.56 -26.98 -3.42
C SER A 852 -10.67 -28.36 -4.11
N THR A 853 -11.90 -28.84 -4.38
CA THR A 853 -12.18 -30.12 -5.06
C THR A 853 -12.60 -29.93 -6.53
N GLY A 854 -12.47 -28.73 -7.10
CA GLY A 854 -12.78 -28.46 -8.51
C GLY A 854 -14.26 -28.32 -8.85
N VAL A 855 -15.14 -28.22 -7.86
CA VAL A 855 -16.59 -28.06 -8.07
C VAL A 855 -16.94 -26.59 -8.29
N ILE A 856 -17.68 -26.31 -9.37
CA ILE A 856 -18.16 -24.96 -9.71
C ILE A 856 -19.44 -24.64 -8.92
N PHE A 857 -19.43 -23.54 -8.17
CA PHE A 857 -20.59 -23.06 -7.38
C PHE A 857 -21.42 -22.01 -8.12
N SER A 858 -20.77 -21.22 -8.95
CA SER A 858 -21.37 -20.09 -9.67
C SER A 858 -20.49 -19.72 -10.85
N GLN A 859 -21.09 -19.16 -11.90
CA GLN A 859 -20.35 -18.65 -13.04
C GLN A 859 -21.09 -17.48 -13.71
N VAL A 860 -20.34 -16.58 -14.33
CA VAL A 860 -20.86 -15.51 -15.17
C VAL A 860 -20.03 -15.42 -16.45
N THR A 861 -20.70 -15.19 -17.58
CA THR A 861 -20.04 -14.96 -18.87
C THR A 861 -20.26 -13.52 -19.29
N VAL A 862 -19.15 -12.79 -19.47
CA VAL A 862 -19.13 -11.37 -19.77
C VAL A 862 -18.63 -11.18 -21.21
N PRO A 863 -19.41 -10.54 -22.09
CA PRO A 863 -18.93 -10.19 -23.44
C PRO A 863 -17.94 -9.02 -23.37
N SER A 864 -16.81 -9.11 -24.07
CA SER A 864 -15.78 -8.07 -24.14
C SER A 864 -15.81 -7.34 -25.50
N PHE A 865 -15.91 -6.00 -25.49
CA PHE A 865 -16.09 -5.17 -26.70
C PHE A 865 -14.89 -4.27 -27.05
N GLY A 866 -13.66 -4.58 -26.59
CA GLY A 866 -12.47 -3.80 -26.97
C GLY A 866 -12.36 -2.41 -26.34
N SER A 867 -13.23 -2.10 -25.39
CA SER A 867 -13.20 -0.97 -24.46
C SER A 867 -13.57 -1.55 -23.08
N PRO A 868 -13.09 -1.01 -21.95
CA PRO A 868 -13.44 -1.55 -20.64
C PRO A 868 -14.96 -1.67 -20.51
N THR A 869 -15.40 -2.90 -20.25
CA THR A 869 -16.79 -3.27 -20.06
C THR A 869 -17.22 -2.91 -18.65
N PRO A 870 -18.50 -2.50 -18.44
CA PRO A 870 -19.02 -2.31 -17.09
C PRO A 870 -18.94 -3.62 -16.27
N PHE A 871 -18.89 -3.49 -14.95
CA PHE A 871 -18.85 -4.64 -14.03
C PHE A 871 -19.90 -5.68 -14.36
N SER A 872 -19.50 -6.93 -14.19
CA SER A 872 -20.44 -8.02 -14.03
C SER A 872 -20.35 -8.57 -12.62
N GLU A 873 -21.50 -8.96 -12.10
CA GLU A 873 -21.64 -9.57 -10.79
C GLU A 873 -21.52 -11.09 -10.94
N LEU A 874 -20.58 -11.68 -10.21
CA LEU A 874 -20.48 -13.13 -10.04
C LEU A 874 -21.09 -13.48 -8.67
N PRO A 875 -22.31 -14.03 -8.62
CA PRO A 875 -23.01 -14.24 -7.36
C PRO A 875 -22.39 -15.37 -6.55
N VAL A 876 -22.21 -15.16 -5.25
CA VAL A 876 -21.78 -16.18 -4.29
C VAL A 876 -23.04 -16.78 -3.64
N PRO A 877 -23.35 -18.08 -3.83
CA PRO A 877 -24.52 -18.69 -3.20
C PRO A 877 -24.51 -18.52 -1.68
N SER A 878 -25.67 -18.22 -1.08
CA SER A 878 -25.81 -18.01 0.37
C SER A 878 -25.50 -19.26 1.22
N THR A 879 -25.41 -20.43 0.59
CA THR A 879 -25.02 -21.71 1.19
C THR A 879 -23.53 -22.04 1.07
N THR A 880 -22.73 -21.16 0.45
CA THR A 880 -21.29 -21.35 0.26
C THR A 880 -20.58 -21.35 1.62
N PRO A 881 -19.83 -22.41 1.97
CA PRO A 881 -19.04 -22.42 3.20
C PRO A 881 -17.94 -21.34 3.19
N PRO A 882 -17.53 -20.84 4.36
CA PRO A 882 -16.35 -19.98 4.45
C PRO A 882 -15.08 -20.71 4.00
N GLY A 883 -14.19 -19.99 3.33
CA GLY A 883 -12.91 -20.51 2.84
C GLY A 883 -12.33 -19.66 1.72
N LEU A 884 -11.09 -19.95 1.32
CA LEU A 884 -10.48 -19.34 0.15
C LEU A 884 -10.94 -20.07 -1.11
N TYR A 885 -11.54 -19.35 -2.05
CA TYR A 885 -12.04 -19.90 -3.31
C TYR A 885 -11.19 -19.44 -4.48
N THR A 886 -11.07 -20.31 -5.49
CA THR A 886 -10.41 -19.97 -6.75
C THR A 886 -11.46 -19.49 -7.75
N ILE A 887 -11.17 -18.38 -8.41
CA ILE A 887 -11.99 -17.87 -9.51
C ILE A 887 -11.27 -18.22 -10.80
N LEU A 888 -11.76 -19.24 -11.51
CA LEU A 888 -11.21 -19.60 -12.81
C LEU A 888 -11.72 -18.61 -13.86
N ILE A 889 -10.79 -18.10 -14.67
CA ILE A 889 -11.07 -17.19 -15.78
C ILE A 889 -10.77 -17.96 -17.05
N SER A 890 -11.71 -17.97 -17.99
CA SER A 890 -11.52 -18.61 -19.29
C SER A 890 -12.14 -17.81 -20.41
N SER A 891 -11.57 -17.90 -21.61
CA SER A 891 -12.12 -17.25 -22.79
C SER A 891 -11.93 -18.12 -24.02
N VAL A 892 -12.88 -17.99 -24.97
CA VAL A 892 -12.79 -18.58 -26.30
C VAL A 892 -13.08 -17.49 -27.33
N TYR A 893 -12.12 -17.24 -28.20
CA TYR A 893 -12.26 -16.33 -29.33
C TYR A 893 -12.29 -17.09 -30.65
N ASN A 894 -13.22 -16.79 -31.55
CA ASN A 894 -13.26 -17.37 -32.89
C ASN A 894 -12.65 -16.40 -33.91
N ARG A 895 -11.56 -16.81 -34.56
CA ARG A 895 -10.91 -16.04 -35.63
C ARG A 895 -11.83 -15.95 -36.85
N PHE A 896 -11.72 -14.86 -37.62
CA PHE A 896 -12.36 -14.74 -38.94
C PHE A 896 -11.99 -15.87 -39.91
N SER A 897 -10.85 -16.53 -39.70
CA SER A 897 -10.39 -17.70 -40.46
C SER A 897 -11.08 -19.03 -40.07
N GLY A 898 -12.03 -19.02 -39.12
CA GLY A 898 -12.81 -20.20 -38.71
C GLY A 898 -12.17 -21.08 -37.62
N SER A 899 -11.07 -20.66 -36.99
CA SER A 899 -10.42 -21.38 -35.89
C SER A 899 -10.58 -20.66 -34.55
N SER A 900 -10.72 -21.39 -33.45
CA SER A 900 -10.82 -20.82 -32.11
C SER A 900 -9.45 -20.56 -31.47
N VAL A 901 -9.39 -19.71 -30.44
CA VAL A 901 -8.24 -19.50 -29.54
C VAL A 901 -8.79 -19.52 -28.12
N THR A 902 -8.24 -20.37 -27.28
CA THR A 902 -8.63 -20.48 -25.87
C THR A 902 -7.64 -19.77 -24.98
N GLY A 903 -8.07 -19.29 -23.82
CA GLY A 903 -7.20 -18.76 -22.77
C GLY A 903 -7.76 -19.13 -21.40
N SER A 904 -6.87 -19.30 -20.42
CA SER A 904 -7.25 -19.56 -19.03
C SER A 904 -6.28 -18.89 -18.05
N PHE A 905 -6.82 -18.45 -16.92
CA PHE A 905 -6.07 -17.94 -15.78
C PHE A 905 -6.90 -18.08 -14.50
N TYR A 906 -6.46 -17.52 -13.37
CA TYR A 906 -7.26 -17.50 -12.15
C TYR A 906 -6.93 -16.34 -11.21
N GLY A 907 -7.86 -16.12 -10.29
CA GLY A 907 -7.62 -15.41 -9.06
C GLY A 907 -8.12 -16.17 -7.85
N GLN A 908 -8.01 -15.57 -6.68
CA GLN A 908 -8.57 -16.09 -5.44
C GLN A 908 -9.28 -15.00 -4.67
N ILE A 909 -10.28 -15.38 -3.89
CA ILE A 909 -11.02 -14.48 -3.00
C ILE A 909 -11.45 -15.23 -1.75
N LEU A 910 -11.42 -14.55 -0.60
CA LEU A 910 -11.86 -15.12 0.66
C LEU A 910 -13.39 -15.04 0.76
N VAL A 911 -14.06 -16.20 0.79
CA VAL A 911 -15.50 -16.27 1.11
C VAL A 911 -15.65 -16.40 2.61
N THR A 912 -16.45 -15.52 3.21
CA THR A 912 -16.73 -15.50 4.65
C THR A 912 -18.17 -15.91 4.93
N SER A 913 -18.54 -15.95 6.21
CA SER A 913 -19.94 -16.16 6.63
C SER A 913 -20.84 -14.98 6.22
N LYS A 914 -22.07 -14.90 6.72
CA LYS A 914 -22.96 -13.77 6.41
C LYS A 914 -22.32 -12.44 6.82
N ALA A 915 -22.45 -11.43 5.97
CA ALA A 915 -21.93 -10.09 6.21
C ALA A 915 -22.50 -9.48 7.50
N ASN A 916 -21.69 -8.67 8.18
CA ASN A 916 -22.12 -7.95 9.37
C ASN A 916 -23.02 -6.76 9.00
N VAL A 917 -23.97 -6.45 9.87
CA VAL A 917 -24.83 -5.26 9.76
C VAL A 917 -24.47 -4.30 10.89
N PRO A 918 -23.70 -3.22 10.62
CA PRO A 918 -23.36 -2.24 11.64
C PRO A 918 -24.60 -1.58 12.23
N ARG A 919 -24.63 -1.40 13.56
CA ARG A 919 -25.60 -0.52 14.22
C ARG A 919 -24.95 0.83 14.45
N VAL A 920 -25.39 1.83 13.70
CA VAL A 920 -24.76 3.15 13.66
C VAL A 920 -25.59 4.16 14.44
N SER A 921 -24.91 5.06 15.15
CA SER A 921 -25.51 6.21 15.83
C SER A 921 -24.60 7.44 15.69
N ILE A 922 -25.19 8.63 15.84
CA ILE A 922 -24.48 9.90 15.75
C ILE A 922 -24.77 10.74 16.99
N SER A 923 -23.76 11.42 17.50
CA SER A 923 -23.84 12.30 18.67
C SER A 923 -23.26 13.69 18.35
N PRO A 924 -23.91 14.80 18.74
CA PRO A 924 -25.22 14.85 19.42
C PRO A 924 -26.39 14.51 18.49
N SER A 925 -27.58 14.28 19.06
CA SER A 925 -28.79 13.87 18.30
C SER A 925 -29.40 14.99 17.45
N VAL A 926 -29.05 16.25 17.73
CA VAL A 926 -29.44 17.42 16.93
C VAL A 926 -28.17 17.96 16.29
N LEU A 927 -28.19 18.08 14.97
CA LEU A 927 -27.02 18.34 14.16
C LEU A 927 -27.22 19.62 13.36
N TYR A 928 -26.25 20.53 13.43
CA TYR A 928 -26.26 21.80 12.69
C TYR A 928 -25.19 21.81 11.61
N GLU A 929 -25.43 22.58 10.55
CA GLU A 929 -24.42 22.84 9.52
C GLU A 929 -23.09 23.29 10.14
N GLY A 930 -21.97 22.73 9.66
CA GLY A 930 -20.61 23.10 10.08
C GLY A 930 -20.20 22.58 11.46
N GLN A 931 -21.07 21.83 12.14
CA GLN A 931 -20.77 21.21 13.43
C GLN A 931 -19.91 19.95 13.27
N THR A 932 -19.05 19.67 14.27
CA THR A 932 -18.43 18.36 14.43
C THR A 932 -19.34 17.41 15.21
N ALA A 933 -19.56 16.21 14.67
CA ALA A 933 -20.32 15.14 15.28
C ALA A 933 -19.46 13.88 15.47
N ILE A 934 -19.87 12.99 16.37
CA ILE A 934 -19.22 11.70 16.60
C ILE A 934 -20.11 10.59 16.03
N VAL A 935 -19.54 9.76 15.18
CA VAL A 935 -20.15 8.53 14.67
C VAL A 935 -19.73 7.38 15.57
N MET A 936 -20.68 6.58 16.01
CA MET A 936 -20.45 5.35 16.77
C MET A 936 -21.10 4.18 16.04
N ALA A 937 -20.33 3.12 15.79
CA ALA A 937 -20.79 1.92 15.12
C ALA A 937 -20.51 0.69 15.99
N ASN A 938 -21.57 -0.02 16.35
CA ASN A 938 -21.49 -1.31 17.02
C ASN A 938 -21.49 -2.41 15.96
N ILE A 939 -20.38 -3.14 15.86
CA ILE A 939 -20.13 -4.17 14.86
C ILE A 939 -19.83 -5.48 15.59
N THR A 940 -20.60 -6.53 15.30
CA THR A 940 -20.50 -7.82 15.96
C THR A 940 -20.46 -8.96 14.96
N TYR A 941 -19.71 -10.02 15.28
CA TYR A 941 -19.82 -11.31 14.62
C TYR A 941 -21.21 -11.93 14.79
N SER A 942 -21.54 -12.94 13.99
CA SER A 942 -22.82 -13.66 14.05
C SER A 942 -23.13 -14.31 15.41
N ASN A 943 -22.11 -14.57 16.23
CA ASN A 943 -22.25 -15.08 17.60
C ASN A 943 -22.50 -13.97 18.64
N GLY A 944 -22.60 -12.70 18.22
CA GLY A 944 -22.83 -11.53 19.07
C GLY A 944 -21.57 -10.95 19.73
N THR A 945 -20.38 -11.52 19.48
CA THR A 945 -19.12 -10.95 19.99
C THR A 945 -18.69 -9.73 19.19
N GLU A 946 -18.09 -8.75 19.87
CA GLU A 946 -17.62 -7.50 19.27
C GLU A 946 -16.49 -7.76 18.26
N VAL A 947 -16.55 -7.11 17.10
CA VAL A 947 -15.41 -7.05 16.18
C VAL A 947 -14.50 -5.93 16.65
N GLN A 948 -13.33 -6.29 17.18
CA GLN A 948 -12.37 -5.32 17.74
C GLN A 948 -11.25 -4.94 16.75
N TYR A 949 -11.02 -5.76 15.73
CA TYR A 949 -9.94 -5.58 14.76
C TYR A 949 -10.54 -5.64 13.35
N GLY A 950 -10.17 -4.68 12.52
CA GLY A 950 -10.70 -4.50 11.18
C GLY A 950 -10.45 -3.08 10.70
N MET A 951 -10.94 -2.76 9.51
CA MET A 951 -10.87 -1.44 8.91
C MET A 951 -12.27 -1.02 8.50
N TYR A 952 -12.76 0.07 9.08
CA TYR A 952 -14.10 0.58 8.84
C TYR A 952 -14.10 2.08 8.58
N SER A 953 -14.94 2.51 7.64
CA SER A 953 -15.15 3.93 7.35
C SER A 953 -16.63 4.26 7.23
N ALA A 954 -16.99 5.48 7.64
CA ALA A 954 -18.32 6.03 7.44
C ALA A 954 -18.36 6.97 6.22
N PHE A 955 -19.46 6.93 5.48
CA PHE A 955 -19.70 7.70 4.27
C PHE A 955 -20.96 8.52 4.43
N LEU A 956 -20.81 9.85 4.33
CA LEU A 956 -21.90 10.81 4.41
C LEU A 956 -22.35 11.23 3.01
N TYR A 957 -23.65 11.27 2.75
CA TYR A 957 -24.22 11.73 1.48
C TYR A 957 -25.65 12.26 1.66
N PRO A 958 -26.15 13.17 0.81
CA PRO A 958 -27.55 13.60 0.84
C PRO A 958 -28.50 12.43 0.57
N SER A 959 -29.56 12.28 1.36
CA SER A 959 -30.48 11.14 1.26
C SER A 959 -31.25 11.10 -0.06
N ASP A 960 -31.46 12.24 -0.73
CA ASP A 960 -32.15 12.29 -2.03
C ASP A 960 -31.36 11.61 -3.17
N LEU A 961 -30.06 11.38 -2.96
CA LEU A 961 -29.18 10.72 -3.93
C LEU A 961 -29.09 9.19 -3.71
N ASN A 962 -29.88 8.64 -2.80
CA ASN A 962 -29.93 7.20 -2.48
C ASN A 962 -30.17 6.30 -3.73
N PRO A 963 -31.09 6.60 -4.67
CA PRO A 963 -31.31 5.74 -5.84
C PRO A 963 -30.11 5.62 -6.81
N GLU A 964 -29.19 6.59 -6.78
CA GLU A 964 -28.02 6.67 -7.65
C GLU A 964 -26.69 6.54 -6.87
N TYR A 965 -26.73 6.15 -5.60
CA TYR A 965 -25.61 6.16 -4.66
C TYR A 965 -24.27 5.61 -5.18
N THR A 966 -24.29 4.47 -5.89
CA THR A 966 -23.06 3.88 -6.45
C THR A 966 -22.45 4.76 -7.54
N LEU A 967 -23.25 5.54 -8.26
CA LEU A 967 -22.81 6.56 -9.22
C LEU A 967 -22.46 7.87 -8.50
N VAL A 968 -23.20 8.21 -7.44
CA VAL A 968 -23.07 9.46 -6.68
C VAL A 968 -21.80 9.50 -5.83
N ILE A 969 -21.38 8.42 -5.18
CA ILE A 969 -20.07 8.40 -4.48
C ILE A 969 -18.90 8.59 -5.46
N ASN A 970 -19.07 8.16 -6.72
CA ASN A 970 -18.06 8.35 -7.76
C ASN A 970 -17.89 9.83 -8.13
N ASP A 971 -18.98 10.60 -8.11
CA ASP A 971 -19.03 12.02 -8.49
C ASP A 971 -18.88 12.99 -7.29
N LEU A 972 -19.20 12.55 -6.07
CA LEU A 972 -19.15 13.38 -4.86
C LEU A 972 -17.79 13.39 -4.15
N ALA A 973 -16.81 12.59 -4.59
CA ALA A 973 -15.50 12.47 -3.93
C ALA A 973 -15.59 12.51 -2.39
N THR A 974 -16.56 11.76 -1.83
CA THR A 974 -16.82 11.76 -0.39
C THR A 974 -15.56 11.30 0.34
N VAL A 975 -15.15 12.05 1.36
CA VAL A 975 -13.95 11.71 2.13
C VAL A 975 -14.35 10.62 3.12
N PRO A 976 -13.81 9.39 3.03
CA PRO A 976 -14.13 8.34 3.98
C PRO A 976 -13.73 8.80 5.38
N ILE A 977 -14.64 8.63 6.34
CA ILE A 977 -14.38 8.99 7.74
C ILE A 977 -13.85 7.74 8.44
N PRO A 978 -12.56 7.67 8.81
CA PRO A 978 -12.01 6.52 9.52
C PRO A 978 -12.73 6.31 10.86
N LEU A 979 -13.06 5.07 11.16
CA LEU A 979 -13.55 4.66 12.47
C LEU A 979 -12.46 3.85 13.19
N TYR A 980 -12.25 4.10 14.48
CA TYR A 980 -11.30 3.38 15.31
C TYR A 980 -12.02 2.67 16.45
N TYR A 981 -11.65 1.43 16.74
CA TYR A 981 -12.25 0.71 17.86
C TYR A 981 -11.77 1.28 19.19
N SER A 982 -12.72 1.80 19.98
CA SER A 982 -12.47 2.33 21.32
C SER A 982 -12.72 1.26 22.38
N THR A 983 -11.68 0.88 23.13
CA THR A 983 -11.85 -0.10 24.22
C THR A 983 -12.65 0.45 25.41
N ALA A 984 -12.72 1.78 25.55
CA ALA A 984 -13.52 2.45 26.56
C ALA A 984 -15.02 2.48 26.20
N ALA A 985 -15.34 2.79 24.94
CA ALA A 985 -16.73 2.82 24.46
C ALA A 985 -17.27 1.44 24.07
N LYS A 986 -16.37 0.48 23.75
CA LYS A 986 -16.67 -0.82 23.14
C LYS A 986 -17.38 -0.72 21.79
N GLU A 987 -17.08 0.33 21.05
CA GLU A 987 -17.67 0.65 19.75
C GLU A 987 -16.61 1.25 18.82
N TRP A 988 -16.85 1.19 17.52
CA TRP A 988 -16.06 1.89 16.51
C TRP A 988 -16.46 3.37 16.49
N VAL A 989 -15.50 4.26 16.65
CA VAL A 989 -15.74 5.70 16.84
C VAL A 989 -15.00 6.50 15.77
N GLY A 990 -15.70 7.43 15.13
CA GLY A 990 -15.12 8.35 14.15
C GLY A 990 -15.62 9.79 14.34
N THR A 991 -14.85 10.75 13.85
CA THR A 991 -15.20 12.17 13.90
C THR A 991 -15.72 12.62 12.54
N LEU A 992 -16.97 13.08 12.50
CA LEU A 992 -17.66 13.56 11.30
C LEU A 992 -17.71 15.09 11.30
N TYR A 993 -17.28 15.73 10.21
CA TYR A 993 -17.41 17.18 10.02
C TYR A 993 -18.61 17.45 9.11
N LEU A 994 -19.65 18.08 9.64
CA LEU A 994 -20.87 18.31 8.87
C LEU A 994 -20.68 19.46 7.87
N PRO A 995 -21.28 19.36 6.68
CA PRO A 995 -21.19 20.41 5.68
C PRO A 995 -21.88 21.71 6.14
N SER A 996 -21.51 22.83 5.52
CA SER A 996 -22.11 24.14 5.71
C SER A 996 -21.92 25.00 4.47
N GLY A 997 -22.59 26.15 4.41
CA GLY A 997 -22.37 27.16 3.36
C GLY A 997 -20.92 27.64 3.17
N ASN A 998 -20.03 27.43 4.16
CA ASN A 998 -18.63 27.88 4.13
C ASN A 998 -17.60 26.74 4.04
N SER A 999 -18.03 25.49 4.21
CA SER A 999 -17.14 24.32 4.23
C SER A 999 -17.93 23.10 3.79
N SER A 1000 -17.36 22.33 2.88
CA SER A 1000 -17.97 21.08 2.42
C SER A 1000 -17.95 19.98 3.49
N GLY A 1001 -17.23 20.19 4.61
CA GLY A 1001 -17.15 19.19 5.68
C GLY A 1001 -16.55 17.87 5.17
N SER A 1002 -17.12 16.75 5.60
CA SER A 1002 -16.76 15.39 5.18
C SER A 1002 -17.39 14.97 3.84
N ILE A 1003 -17.90 15.91 3.04
CA ILE A 1003 -18.42 15.67 1.68
C ILE A 1003 -17.80 16.68 0.69
N SER A 1004 -17.81 16.39 -0.61
CA SER A 1004 -17.39 17.35 -1.64
C SER A 1004 -18.36 17.33 -2.83
N PHE A 1005 -18.51 18.44 -3.55
CA PHE A 1005 -19.39 18.53 -4.73
C PHE A 1005 -18.66 19.29 -5.83
N GLU A 1006 -18.49 18.70 -7.02
CA GLU A 1006 -17.90 19.41 -8.17
C GLU A 1006 -18.77 20.57 -8.67
N ASN A 1007 -20.09 20.53 -8.46
CA ASN A 1007 -21.03 21.51 -9.02
C ASN A 1007 -21.87 22.30 -7.99
N GLY A 1008 -21.63 22.10 -6.69
CA GLY A 1008 -22.28 22.80 -5.58
C GLY A 1008 -23.80 22.55 -5.42
N LEU A 1009 -24.24 22.34 -4.17
CA LEU A 1009 -25.66 22.44 -3.81
C LEU A 1009 -25.91 23.79 -3.11
N PRO A 1010 -27.04 24.47 -3.36
CA PRO A 1010 -27.31 25.80 -2.82
C PRO A 1010 -27.81 25.81 -1.35
N ASP A 1011 -28.15 24.66 -0.77
CA ASP A 1011 -28.61 24.52 0.62
C ASP A 1011 -27.97 23.26 1.24
N TRP A 1012 -27.32 23.41 2.40
CA TRP A 1012 -26.64 22.31 3.10
C TRP A 1012 -27.47 21.77 4.27
N SER A 1013 -28.63 22.38 4.57
CA SER A 1013 -29.62 21.79 5.46
C SER A 1013 -30.51 20.79 4.73
N GLY A 1014 -30.88 19.69 5.39
CA GLY A 1014 -31.64 18.63 4.74
C GLY A 1014 -31.41 17.24 5.31
N TYR A 1015 -31.98 16.23 4.66
CA TYR A 1015 -31.75 14.83 5.03
C TYR A 1015 -30.43 14.32 4.47
N TYR A 1016 -29.63 13.75 5.36
CA TYR A 1016 -28.38 13.08 5.05
C TYR A 1016 -28.46 11.63 5.49
N SER A 1017 -27.82 10.77 4.71
CA SER A 1017 -27.63 9.36 5.00
C SER A 1017 -26.17 9.10 5.36
N LEU A 1018 -25.95 8.20 6.33
CA LEU A 1018 -24.63 7.72 6.73
C LEU A 1018 -24.58 6.20 6.57
N LEU A 1019 -23.63 5.71 5.78
CA LEU A 1019 -23.35 4.28 5.62
C LEU A 1019 -21.99 3.94 6.25
N VAL A 1020 -21.93 2.88 7.05
CA VAL A 1020 -20.67 2.34 7.58
C VAL A 1020 -20.32 1.07 6.82
N ILE A 1021 -19.10 1.03 6.31
CA ILE A 1021 -18.58 -0.11 5.58
C ILE A 1021 -17.20 -0.51 6.06
N GLY A 1022 -16.78 -1.71 5.69
CA GLY A 1022 -15.42 -2.17 5.92
C GLY A 1022 -15.34 -3.68 6.06
N LEU A 1023 -14.22 -4.15 6.61
CA LEU A 1023 -13.99 -5.56 6.92
C LEU A 1023 -13.38 -5.74 8.31
N ALA A 1024 -13.71 -6.86 8.95
CA ALA A 1024 -12.98 -7.33 10.11
C ALA A 1024 -11.60 -7.85 9.67
N ALA A 1025 -10.63 -7.95 10.59
CA ALA A 1025 -9.29 -8.46 10.29
C ALA A 1025 -9.28 -9.86 9.65
N ASP A 1026 -10.28 -10.69 9.95
CA ASP A 1026 -10.48 -12.01 9.33
C ASP A 1026 -11.19 -11.97 7.96
N GLY A 1027 -11.37 -10.77 7.41
CA GLY A 1027 -11.98 -10.51 6.12
C GLY A 1027 -13.50 -10.48 6.13
N LEU A 1028 -14.19 -10.60 7.28
CA LEU A 1028 -15.66 -10.55 7.31
C LEU A 1028 -16.18 -9.14 6.93
N PRO A 1029 -16.85 -8.97 5.76
CA PRO A 1029 -17.25 -7.65 5.31
C PRO A 1029 -18.58 -7.22 5.96
N THR A 1030 -18.84 -5.91 5.96
CA THR A 1030 -20.19 -5.39 6.23
C THR A 1030 -21.10 -5.56 5.01
N VAL A 1031 -22.41 -5.45 5.24
CA VAL A 1031 -23.37 -5.20 4.17
C VAL A 1031 -23.03 -3.89 3.46
N SER A 1032 -23.05 -3.92 2.13
CA SER A 1032 -22.76 -2.77 1.26
C SER A 1032 -24.02 -2.13 0.68
N ASN A 1033 -25.21 -2.64 0.99
CA ASN A 1033 -26.46 -2.12 0.44
C ASN A 1033 -27.03 -0.98 1.29
N MET A 1034 -27.70 -0.05 0.62
CA MET A 1034 -28.16 1.21 1.24
C MET A 1034 -29.36 1.04 2.16
N SER A 1035 -30.04 -0.10 2.16
CA SER A 1035 -31.14 -0.36 3.10
C SER A 1035 -30.71 -0.38 4.58
N HIS A 1036 -29.41 -0.28 4.84
CA HIS A 1036 -28.82 -0.23 6.18
C HIS A 1036 -28.10 1.10 6.46
N ASP A 1037 -28.33 2.13 5.65
CA ASP A 1037 -27.93 3.49 6.01
C ASP A 1037 -28.77 4.02 7.18
N ILE A 1038 -28.25 5.01 7.90
CA ILE A 1038 -29.03 5.78 8.86
C ILE A 1038 -29.28 7.17 8.28
N SER A 1039 -30.51 7.65 8.35
CA SER A 1039 -30.84 9.01 7.92
C SER A 1039 -30.99 9.95 9.11
N PHE A 1040 -30.50 11.17 8.97
CA PHE A 1040 -30.67 12.24 9.95
C PHE A 1040 -30.91 13.57 9.23
N TYR A 1041 -31.42 14.56 9.97
CA TYR A 1041 -31.67 15.89 9.42
C TYR A 1041 -30.59 16.86 9.91
N LEU A 1042 -29.97 17.59 8.98
CA LEU A 1042 -29.00 18.63 9.25
C LEU A 1042 -29.70 20.00 9.27
N GLU A 1043 -29.67 20.68 10.40
CA GLU A 1043 -30.36 21.95 10.61
C GLU A 1043 -29.52 23.16 10.18
N SER A 1044 -30.16 24.14 9.54
CA SER A 1044 -29.54 25.45 9.29
C SER A 1044 -29.60 26.31 10.57
N PRO A 1045 -28.45 26.72 11.15
CA PRO A 1045 -28.44 27.54 12.36
C PRO A 1045 -29.10 28.91 12.17
N LEU A 1046 -29.14 29.43 10.94
CA LEU A 1046 -29.80 30.69 10.61
C LEU A 1046 -31.33 30.59 10.73
N ILE A 1047 -31.91 29.47 10.26
CA ILE A 1047 -33.35 29.22 10.31
C ILE A 1047 -33.82 29.07 11.78
N ALA A 1048 -33.06 28.33 12.60
CA ALA A 1048 -33.37 28.18 14.02
C ALA A 1048 -33.35 29.53 14.76
N SER A 1049 -32.37 30.40 14.47
CA SER A 1049 -32.30 31.76 15.04
C SER A 1049 -33.51 32.61 14.63
N ILE A 1050 -33.85 32.63 13.33
CA ILE A 1050 -35.00 33.38 12.81
C ILE A 1050 -36.31 32.87 13.42
N GLN A 1051 -36.47 31.56 13.60
CA GLN A 1051 -37.66 30.98 14.23
C GLN A 1051 -37.81 31.42 15.69
N ASN A 1052 -36.71 31.49 16.43
CA ASN A 1052 -36.72 31.92 17.83
C ASN A 1052 -37.05 33.43 17.95
N GLU A 1053 -36.47 34.26 17.07
CA GLU A 1053 -36.82 35.68 16.98
C GLU A 1053 -38.30 35.89 16.58
N THR A 1054 -38.79 35.11 15.61
CA THR A 1054 -40.20 35.19 15.17
C THR A 1054 -41.16 34.78 16.29
N THR A 1055 -40.82 33.76 17.06
CA THR A 1055 -41.61 33.32 18.23
C THR A 1055 -41.64 34.41 19.29
N THR A 1056 -40.49 35.04 19.55
CA THR A 1056 -40.38 36.19 20.44
C THR A 1056 -41.23 37.37 19.97
N LEU A 1057 -41.22 37.67 18.66
CA LEU A 1057 -42.06 38.71 18.06
C LEU A 1057 -43.55 38.39 18.19
N THR A 1058 -43.92 37.13 17.96
CA THR A 1058 -45.31 36.65 18.05
C THR A 1058 -45.86 36.80 19.47
N ASN A 1059 -45.05 36.48 20.49
CA ASN A 1059 -45.42 36.65 21.89
C ASN A 1059 -45.55 38.14 22.28
N LYS A 1060 -44.69 39.01 21.73
CA LYS A 1060 -44.83 40.46 21.91
C LYS A 1060 -46.11 41.00 21.25
N LEU A 1061 -46.44 40.50 20.06
CA LEU A 1061 -47.65 40.91 19.33
C LEU A 1061 -48.94 40.48 20.05
N SER A 1062 -49.00 39.27 20.62
CA SER A 1062 -50.16 38.82 21.39
C SER A 1062 -50.37 39.63 22.68
N THR A 1063 -49.26 40.05 23.31
CA THR A 1063 -49.29 40.95 24.47
C THR A 1063 -49.88 42.31 24.08
N LEU A 1064 -49.37 42.91 22.98
CA LEU A 1064 -49.87 44.20 22.47
C LEU A 1064 -51.35 44.13 22.08
N GLN A 1065 -51.78 43.02 21.47
CA GLN A 1065 -53.18 42.81 21.08
C GLN A 1065 -54.12 42.74 22.30
N SER A 1066 -53.64 42.17 23.41
CA SER A 1066 -54.37 42.14 24.69
C SER A 1066 -54.50 43.54 25.31
N GLU A 1067 -53.44 44.35 25.25
CA GLU A 1067 -53.45 45.74 25.72
C GLU A 1067 -54.42 46.62 24.90
N VAL A 1068 -54.38 46.53 23.57
CA VAL A 1068 -55.30 47.27 22.68
C VAL A 1068 -56.75 46.88 22.94
N THR A 1069 -57.03 45.60 23.17
CA THR A 1069 -58.39 45.12 23.50
C THR A 1069 -58.85 45.70 24.84
N SER A 1070 -57.99 45.73 25.85
CA SER A 1070 -58.28 46.33 27.16
C SER A 1070 -58.57 47.84 27.06
N LEU A 1071 -57.73 48.59 26.32
CA LEU A 1071 -57.93 50.02 26.07
C LEU A 1071 -59.24 50.29 25.32
N THR A 1072 -59.56 49.47 24.32
CA THR A 1072 -60.82 49.57 23.55
C THR A 1072 -62.03 49.33 24.46
N GLN A 1073 -61.94 48.36 25.37
CA GLN A 1073 -63.00 48.08 26.34
C GLN A 1073 -63.16 49.24 27.34
N GLN A 1074 -62.06 49.81 27.85
CA GLN A 1074 -62.11 50.98 28.73
C GLN A 1074 -62.74 52.19 28.04
N LEU A 1075 -62.36 52.47 26.79
CA LEU A 1075 -62.95 53.56 26.01
C LEU A 1075 -64.45 53.34 25.78
N THR A 1076 -64.85 52.10 25.44
CA THR A 1076 -66.26 51.73 25.26
C THR A 1076 -67.07 51.90 26.54
N ASN A 1077 -66.52 51.51 27.69
CA ASN A 1077 -67.14 51.69 29.00
C ASN A 1077 -67.30 53.18 29.34
N ASN A 1078 -66.28 53.99 29.10
CA ASN A 1078 -66.32 55.44 29.32
C ASN A 1078 -67.37 56.12 28.44
N ILE A 1079 -67.44 55.78 27.14
CA ILE A 1079 -68.46 56.29 26.21
C ILE A 1079 -69.87 55.90 26.68
N THR A 1080 -70.04 54.67 27.16
CA THR A 1080 -71.33 54.18 27.67
C THR A 1080 -71.76 54.93 28.93
N SER A 1081 -70.85 55.16 29.87
CA SER A 1081 -71.09 55.97 31.07
C SER A 1081 -71.50 57.40 30.72
N LEU A 1082 -70.79 58.03 29.78
CA LEU A 1082 -71.10 59.38 29.31
C LEU A 1082 -72.50 59.45 28.68
N ARG A 1083 -72.88 58.45 27.87
CA ARG A 1083 -74.22 58.35 27.26
C ARG A 1083 -75.32 58.21 28.31
N ASN A 1084 -75.08 57.45 29.37
CA ASN A 1084 -76.04 57.30 30.47
C ASN A 1084 -76.22 58.63 31.23
N ASN A 1085 -75.13 59.36 31.49
CA ASN A 1085 -75.20 60.68 32.12
C ASN A 1085 -75.98 61.69 31.27
N ILE A 1086 -75.77 61.71 29.95
CA ILE A 1086 -76.53 62.56 29.02
C ILE A 1086 -78.03 62.19 29.05
N SER A 1087 -78.35 60.90 29.10
CA SER A 1087 -79.75 60.43 29.15
C SER A 1087 -80.44 60.84 30.44
N ALA A 1088 -79.73 60.77 31.59
CA ALA A 1088 -80.23 61.25 32.87
C ALA A 1088 -80.48 62.77 32.88
N LEU A 1089 -79.58 63.54 32.26
CA LEU A 1089 -79.73 64.99 32.13
C LEU A 1089 -80.98 65.35 31.29
N GLN A 1090 -81.23 64.62 30.20
CA GLN A 1090 -82.44 64.77 29.37
C GLN A 1090 -83.73 64.46 30.14
N ALA A 1091 -83.71 63.45 31.02
CA ALA A 1091 -84.84 63.13 31.86
C ALA A 1091 -85.13 64.27 32.86
N ASN A 1092 -84.10 64.80 33.52
CA ASN A 1092 -84.24 65.95 34.43
C ASN A 1092 -84.78 67.19 33.72
N ILE A 1093 -84.30 67.48 32.51
CA ILE A 1093 -84.81 68.58 31.67
C ILE A 1093 -86.30 68.37 31.33
N SER A 1094 -86.72 67.15 31.04
CA SER A 1094 -88.12 66.83 30.75
C SER A 1094 -89.03 67.01 31.98
N VAL A 1095 -88.53 66.67 33.16
CA VAL A 1095 -89.24 66.91 34.44
C VAL A 1095 -89.39 68.41 34.69
N MET A 1096 -88.29 69.19 34.64
CA MET A 1096 -88.33 70.65 34.81
C MET A 1096 -89.29 71.32 33.83
N LYS A 1097 -89.35 70.83 32.58
CA LYS A 1097 -90.29 71.32 31.56
C LYS A 1097 -91.75 71.08 31.96
N THR A 1098 -92.03 69.91 32.52
CA THR A 1098 -93.38 69.53 32.96
C THR A 1098 -93.83 70.38 34.15
N GLU A 1099 -92.93 70.62 35.11
CA GLU A 1099 -93.18 71.51 36.25
C GLU A 1099 -93.46 72.94 35.79
N LEU A 1100 -92.67 73.46 34.85
CA LEU A 1100 -92.81 74.81 34.30
C LEU A 1100 -94.16 74.98 33.56
N LEU A 1101 -94.56 73.99 32.76
CA LEU A 1101 -95.90 73.95 32.15
C LEU A 1101 -97.03 73.92 33.19
N GLY A 1102 -96.79 73.26 34.33
CA GLY A 1102 -97.69 73.28 35.48
C GLY A 1102 -97.85 74.67 36.08
N VAL A 1103 -96.73 75.39 36.29
CA VAL A 1103 -96.73 76.79 36.74
C VAL A 1103 -97.47 77.68 35.75
N GLN A 1104 -97.26 77.49 34.45
CA GLN A 1104 -97.96 78.24 33.40
C GLN A 1104 -99.49 78.06 33.46
N SER A 1105 -99.94 76.83 33.71
CA SER A 1105 -101.35 76.50 33.92
C SER A 1105 -101.92 77.15 35.18
N GLN A 1106 -101.18 77.10 36.30
CA GLN A 1106 -101.57 77.74 37.55
C GLN A 1106 -101.66 79.27 37.42
N LEU A 1107 -100.68 79.91 36.76
CA LEU A 1107 -100.71 81.35 36.50
C LEU A 1107 -101.90 81.74 35.62
N SER A 1108 -102.25 80.92 34.63
CA SER A 1108 -103.42 81.13 33.77
C SER A 1108 -104.73 81.00 34.54
N SER A 1109 -104.82 80.02 35.44
CA SER A 1109 -105.95 79.85 36.36
C SER A 1109 -106.08 81.02 37.33
N LEU A 1110 -104.96 81.46 37.92
CA LEU A 1110 -104.92 82.60 38.82
C LEU A 1110 -105.32 83.89 38.10
N GLN A 1111 -104.89 84.08 36.84
CA GLN A 1111 -105.33 85.19 35.99
C GLN A 1111 -106.86 85.16 35.78
N ALA A 1112 -107.43 83.98 35.50
CA ALA A 1112 -108.87 83.82 35.32
C ALA A 1112 -109.66 84.09 36.62
N GLN A 1113 -109.15 83.60 37.76
CA GLN A 1113 -109.72 83.88 39.08
C GLN A 1113 -109.64 85.36 39.45
N LEU A 1114 -108.50 86.01 39.18
CA LEU A 1114 -108.30 87.43 39.44
C LEU A 1114 -109.21 88.30 38.57
N ASN A 1115 -109.43 87.91 37.30
CA ASN A 1115 -110.42 88.53 36.42
C ASN A 1115 -111.83 88.37 36.98
N TYR A 1116 -112.20 87.17 37.43
CA TYR A 1116 -113.50 86.89 38.05
C TYR A 1116 -113.74 87.73 39.31
N VAL A 1117 -112.73 87.87 40.18
CA VAL A 1117 -112.82 88.70 41.39
C VAL A 1117 -113.03 90.17 41.04
N ASN A 1118 -112.28 90.68 40.05
CA ASN A 1118 -112.40 92.07 39.57
C ASN A 1118 -113.81 92.33 39.01
N THR A 1119 -114.32 91.46 38.13
CA THR A 1119 -115.63 91.65 37.49
C THR A 1119 -116.81 91.45 38.43
N THR A 1120 -116.68 90.56 39.42
CA THR A 1120 -117.81 90.17 40.29
C THR A 1120 -117.91 91.04 41.54
N PHE A 1121 -116.77 91.44 42.12
CA PHE A 1121 -116.74 92.15 43.41
C PHE A 1121 -116.23 93.61 43.30
N GLY A 1122 -115.85 94.09 42.11
CA GLY A 1122 -115.43 95.48 41.88
C GLY A 1122 -114.11 95.88 42.57
N VAL A 1123 -113.29 94.91 42.97
CA VAL A 1123 -111.98 95.13 43.60
C VAL A 1123 -110.93 95.48 42.53
N ASN A 1124 -110.17 96.57 42.71
CA ASN A 1124 -109.08 96.93 41.80
C ASN A 1124 -107.89 95.97 41.95
N THR A 1125 -107.70 95.09 40.96
CA THR A 1125 -106.65 94.06 40.94
C THR A 1125 -105.50 94.34 39.95
N SER A 1126 -105.42 95.55 39.40
CA SER A 1126 -104.47 95.92 38.34
C SER A 1126 -103.00 95.62 38.65
N HIS A 1127 -102.56 95.79 39.91
CA HIS A 1127 -101.21 95.48 40.33
C HIS A 1127 -100.87 93.97 40.22
N LEU A 1128 -101.80 93.10 40.66
CA LEU A 1128 -101.62 91.64 40.61
C LEU A 1128 -101.68 91.11 39.16
N GLN A 1129 -102.48 91.75 38.29
CA GLN A 1129 -102.54 91.44 36.86
C GLN A 1129 -101.21 91.70 36.13
N VAL A 1130 -100.52 92.80 36.48
CA VAL A 1130 -99.19 93.11 35.97
C VAL A 1130 -98.16 92.09 36.45
N GLU A 1131 -98.24 91.69 37.72
CA GLU A 1131 -97.33 90.72 38.32
C GLU A 1131 -97.48 89.33 37.71
N ILE A 1132 -98.71 88.84 37.49
CA ILE A 1132 -98.95 87.57 36.78
C ILE A 1132 -98.45 87.64 35.33
N THR A 1133 -98.66 88.76 34.64
CA THR A 1133 -98.16 88.93 33.26
C THR A 1133 -96.63 88.88 33.19
N ASN A 1134 -95.94 89.46 34.18
CA ASN A 1134 -94.48 89.40 34.29
C ASN A 1134 -93.99 87.97 34.59
N LEU A 1135 -94.66 87.25 35.50
CA LEU A 1135 -94.34 85.85 35.78
C LEU A 1135 -94.56 84.95 34.56
N GLN A 1136 -95.63 85.16 33.79
CA GLN A 1136 -95.88 84.44 32.53
C GLN A 1136 -94.79 84.69 31.48
N LYS A 1137 -94.26 85.91 31.40
CA LYS A 1137 -93.11 86.23 30.52
C LYS A 1137 -91.83 85.53 30.97
N GLN A 1138 -91.56 85.49 32.28
CA GLN A 1138 -90.39 84.81 32.84
C GLN A 1138 -90.46 83.30 32.62
N ASP A 1139 -91.63 82.70 32.85
CA ASP A 1139 -91.93 81.28 32.62
C ASP A 1139 -91.72 80.90 31.15
N SER A 1140 -92.29 81.68 30.22
CA SER A 1140 -92.10 81.48 28.77
C SER A 1140 -90.63 81.61 28.34
N ALA A 1141 -89.87 82.53 28.96
CA ALA A 1141 -88.45 82.69 28.68
C ALA A 1141 -87.61 81.50 29.19
N LEU A 1142 -87.93 80.96 30.37
CA LEU A 1142 -87.29 79.74 30.89
C LEU A 1142 -87.61 78.52 30.01
N LEU A 1143 -88.87 78.37 29.58
CA LEU A 1143 -89.30 77.26 28.74
C LEU A 1143 -88.55 77.26 27.39
N ASN A 1144 -88.34 78.45 26.80
CA ASN A 1144 -87.57 78.60 25.58
C ASN A 1144 -86.09 78.27 25.76
N LYS A 1145 -85.46 78.66 26.89
CA LYS A 1145 -84.08 78.26 27.21
C LYS A 1145 -83.95 76.75 27.39
N LEU A 1146 -84.91 76.13 28.07
CA LEU A 1146 -84.94 74.69 28.32
C LEU A 1146 -85.14 73.89 27.03
N ASN A 1147 -85.98 74.39 26.11
CA ASN A 1147 -86.13 73.83 24.76
C ASN A 1147 -84.82 73.92 23.97
N ALA A 1148 -84.10 75.04 24.05
CA ALA A 1148 -82.80 75.20 23.38
C ALA A 1148 -81.73 74.23 23.92
N GLU A 1149 -81.66 74.01 25.24
CA GLU A 1149 -80.76 73.01 25.84
C GLU A 1149 -81.14 71.57 25.44
N GLN A 1150 -82.45 71.26 25.42
CA GLN A 1150 -82.94 69.95 24.97
C GLN A 1150 -82.57 69.70 23.51
N SER A 1151 -82.72 70.70 22.64
CA SER A 1151 -82.28 70.62 21.24
C SER A 1151 -80.76 70.47 21.11
N GLY A 1152 -79.97 71.15 21.93
CA GLY A 1152 -78.50 71.01 21.97
C GLY A 1152 -78.03 69.61 22.37
N LEU A 1153 -78.66 69.01 23.39
CA LEU A 1153 -78.38 67.64 23.82
C LEU A 1153 -78.82 66.58 22.79
N THR A 1154 -79.85 66.88 22.00
CA THR A 1154 -80.33 66.00 20.93
C THR A 1154 -79.42 66.06 19.69
N ALA A 1155 -78.87 67.24 19.38
CA ALA A 1155 -77.86 67.41 18.33
C ALA A 1155 -76.55 66.66 18.67
N ASN A 1156 -76.09 66.73 19.92
CA ASN A 1156 -74.90 65.98 20.38
C ASN A 1156 -75.08 64.45 20.43
N ARG A 1157 -76.32 63.95 20.36
CA ARG A 1157 -76.60 62.49 20.27
C ARG A 1157 -76.53 61.96 18.83
N SER A 1158 -76.60 62.85 17.83
CA SER A 1158 -76.56 62.50 16.38
C SER A 1158 -75.23 62.85 15.70
N GLY A 1159 -74.27 63.43 16.44
CA GLY A 1159 -72.88 63.57 16.02
C GLY A 1159 -72.22 62.20 15.83
N THR A 1160 -72.25 61.72 14.60
CA THR A 1160 -71.61 60.51 14.10
C THR A 1160 -70.09 60.61 14.16
N THR A 1161 -69.48 60.03 15.19
CA THR A 1161 -68.10 59.50 15.12
C THR A 1161 -67.97 58.15 15.84
N ASN A 1162 -68.98 57.27 15.67
CA ASN A 1162 -68.88 55.89 16.16
C ASN A 1162 -68.34 54.91 15.09
N ASP A 1163 -68.43 55.24 13.79
CA ASP A 1163 -68.01 54.30 12.74
C ASP A 1163 -66.54 54.43 12.34
N THR A 1164 -65.90 55.59 12.57
CA THR A 1164 -64.51 55.80 12.13
C THR A 1164 -63.49 55.08 13.00
N TYR A 1165 -63.71 54.98 14.32
CA TYR A 1165 -62.77 54.31 15.23
C TYR A 1165 -62.89 52.78 15.19
N LEU A 1166 -64.11 52.25 15.00
CA LEU A 1166 -64.32 50.82 14.76
C LEU A 1166 -63.81 50.40 13.37
N ALA A 1167 -63.97 51.25 12.34
CA ALA A 1167 -63.40 50.99 11.02
C ALA A 1167 -61.87 51.05 11.01
N ILE A 1168 -61.24 51.99 11.73
CA ILE A 1168 -59.76 52.05 11.85
C ILE A 1168 -59.24 50.82 12.62
N GLY A 1169 -59.92 50.41 13.69
CA GLY A 1169 -59.58 49.18 14.42
C GLY A 1169 -59.73 47.91 13.57
N ALA A 1170 -60.81 47.80 12.79
CA ALA A 1170 -61.05 46.69 11.88
C ALA A 1170 -60.10 46.67 10.68
N ILE A 1171 -59.73 47.84 10.13
CA ILE A 1171 -58.75 47.98 9.04
C ILE A 1171 -57.34 47.67 9.55
N ALA A 1172 -56.98 48.08 10.77
CA ALA A 1172 -55.70 47.71 11.39
C ALA A 1172 -55.62 46.20 11.66
N LEU A 1173 -56.70 45.58 12.18
CA LEU A 1173 -56.79 44.13 12.37
C LEU A 1173 -56.73 43.37 11.03
N ALA A 1174 -57.40 43.86 9.98
CA ALA A 1174 -57.36 43.26 8.64
C ALA A 1174 -55.99 43.40 7.98
N ALA A 1175 -55.31 44.55 8.13
CA ALA A 1175 -53.95 44.76 7.62
C ALA A 1175 -52.93 43.88 8.35
N ILE A 1176 -53.06 43.71 9.67
CA ILE A 1176 -52.20 42.81 10.46
C ILE A 1176 -52.46 41.34 10.10
N ALA A 1177 -53.73 40.94 9.91
CA ALA A 1177 -54.08 39.60 9.44
C ALA A 1177 -53.54 39.31 8.03
N LEU A 1178 -53.52 40.31 7.14
CA LEU A 1178 -52.90 40.24 5.81
C LEU A 1178 -51.38 40.10 5.87
N VAL A 1179 -50.71 40.78 6.81
CA VAL A 1179 -49.26 40.64 7.05
C VAL A 1179 -48.94 39.26 7.63
N VAL A 1180 -49.74 38.76 8.57
CA VAL A 1180 -49.60 37.40 9.11
C VAL A 1180 -49.84 36.35 8.01
N ALA A 1181 -50.85 36.54 7.17
CA ALA A 1181 -51.12 35.67 6.02
C ALA A 1181 -50.01 35.72 4.96
N ALA A 1182 -49.42 36.90 4.70
CA ALA A 1182 -48.28 37.04 3.78
C ALA A 1182 -47.00 36.38 4.32
N VAL A 1183 -46.76 36.46 5.63
CA VAL A 1183 -45.65 35.77 6.32
C VAL A 1183 -45.88 34.25 6.36
N SER A 1184 -47.13 33.80 6.56
CA SER A 1184 -47.50 32.38 6.46
C SER A 1184 -47.45 31.82 5.03
N MET A 1185 -47.75 32.64 4.01
CA MET A 1185 -47.61 32.23 2.60
C MET A 1185 -46.13 32.15 2.16
N ARG A 1186 -45.22 32.89 2.80
CA ARG A 1186 -43.76 32.73 2.61
C ARG A 1186 -43.16 31.48 3.28
N ARG A 1187 -43.87 30.83 4.21
CA ARG A 1187 -43.48 29.53 4.79
C ARG A 1187 -43.77 28.32 3.87
N LYS A 1188 -44.44 28.53 2.73
CA LYS A 1188 -44.90 27.47 1.81
C LYS A 1188 -44.21 27.47 0.44
N LYS A 1189 -43.12 28.23 0.28
CA LYS A 1189 -42.28 28.24 -0.93
C LYS A 1189 -40.84 27.94 -0.57
#